data_AF-A0A074Y0K2-F1
#
_entry.id   AF-A0A074Y0K2-F1
#
_cell.length_a   1.000
_cell.length_b   1.000
_cell.length_c   1.000
_cell.angle_alpha   90.00
_cell.angle_beta   90.00
_cell.angle_gamma   90.00
#
_symmetry.space_group_name_H-M   'P 1'
#
loop_
_entity.id
_entity.type
_entity.pdbx_description
1 polymer ?
#
loop_
_entity_poly.entity_id
_entity_poly.type
_entity_poly.pdbx_seq_one_letter_code
_entity_poly.pdbx_strand_id
1 'polypeptide(L)'
;MLEPITWPKSNNYDAYDGDHRDSIYTLALAYMKADQYTLAKVLLEGVVTSEKHLSLTTEAARLSRMDTLAQVYVVLGEEYRAEPLFDEINALRAQMWDPDPESQYQLMGMRNLVTTYLFFGLFENAAYILADIVRVTTRTLHLSHPTRLENMAQLAAVSLKTGSNDNAIELLEEVLRLGDSKNPPRHCVVVDLAEAYIRIGKSDKALNFLEKTLENDTSATTMTEDHKIGLWRKLATAYGTSGQYLRAVSSLQEILQVDENNGDPARVGFLEADLATAFMNLGDIDKAVDLLEDAISRIVQKHTPAAYLLSSKLALAYMWTGSFAKAIPVLEQLIQAMQVGKKSADSELMLEECKLSWAYFQTRNVFKATYLLDEGMQTQTLVYPFKYEVRLRLIIEQATDRLVLETPTGTFEATIMLEAAVELEERYMKVDFTSLSDTQFKLLDVYRQASDFDKLTWHLENVLNERLKSLSGAAKGPFLENWFDAWQDYLKNDDEGILLLETATADDLKSSDGDDLDAVQHAMAGIYLRSSNDKKAVPLLEAIFERESATLTLEDIHRLECMASLGKAYLNLKEFTKAIDMFRALNDAFDVLPFQDERRLTTMYSSALAYLNVDQPTRAAQLLEEVVIIEARLLPEDHAWRLLSMRRLAQAYMELEKIRKLEDAVSLLQKVTQRGRETLHTDPQELAITEAMLADARDTLAKTLQLQSRDQILASASALMRWACREITSRAAIMF
;
A
#
# COMPACT_ATOMS: atom_id res chain seq x y z
N MET A 1 -19.14 67.53 8.91
CA MET A 1 -17.89 68.07 8.36
C MET A 1 -17.07 68.59 9.52
N LEU A 2 -16.13 67.79 10.01
CA LEU A 2 -15.07 68.27 10.91
C LEU A 2 -13.82 68.35 10.02
N GLU A 3 -13.24 69.54 9.91
CA GLU A 3 -12.02 69.76 9.13
C GLU A 3 -10.86 68.89 9.66
N PRO A 4 -9.89 68.52 8.81
CA PRO A 4 -8.70 67.81 9.28
C PRO A 4 -7.97 68.73 10.26
N ILE A 5 -7.78 68.28 11.50
CA ILE A 5 -6.94 68.98 12.46
C ILE A 5 -5.53 69.00 11.86
N THR A 6 -5.12 70.13 11.28
CA THR A 6 -3.75 70.36 10.83
C THR A 6 -2.89 70.56 12.06
N TRP A 7 -2.17 69.52 12.47
CA TRP A 7 -1.15 69.62 13.50
C TRP A 7 0.03 70.46 13.00
N PRO A 8 0.62 71.34 13.84
CA PRO A 8 1.75 72.15 13.42
C PRO A 8 2.94 71.23 13.09
N LYS A 9 3.49 71.39 11.89
CA LYS A 9 4.81 70.88 11.53
C LYS A 9 5.86 71.66 12.33
N SER A 10 6.11 71.29 13.58
CA SER A 10 7.26 71.81 14.33
C SER A 10 7.99 70.65 14.98
N ASN A 11 9.26 70.52 14.60
CA ASN A 11 10.29 69.58 15.09
C ASN A 11 10.62 69.70 16.60
N ASN A 12 9.64 69.92 17.48
CA ASN A 12 9.85 69.91 18.93
C ASN A 12 9.15 68.69 19.52
N TYR A 13 9.84 67.55 19.49
CA TYR A 13 9.42 66.31 20.15
C TYR A 13 9.54 66.37 21.69
N ASP A 14 10.15 67.43 22.24
CA ASP A 14 10.47 67.57 23.67
C ASP A 14 9.37 68.24 24.53
N ALA A 15 8.21 68.60 23.96
CA ALA A 15 7.20 69.43 24.66
C ALA A 15 5.83 68.76 24.88
N TYR A 16 5.75 67.42 24.91
CA TYR A 16 4.51 66.71 25.25
C TYR A 16 4.54 66.18 26.68
N ASP A 17 3.76 66.82 27.55
CA ASP A 17 3.56 66.40 28.95
C ASP A 17 2.78 65.07 29.02
N GLY A 18 2.98 64.29 30.10
CA GLY A 18 2.42 62.93 30.24
C GLY A 18 0.89 62.89 30.07
N ASP A 19 0.19 63.87 30.63
CA ASP A 19 -1.27 64.01 30.60
C ASP A 19 -1.83 64.20 29.17
N HIS A 20 -1.04 64.76 28.26
CA HIS A 20 -1.46 64.97 26.87
C HIS A 20 -1.48 63.66 26.09
N ARG A 21 -0.55 62.73 26.36
CA ARG A 21 -0.50 61.41 25.72
C ARG A 21 -1.64 60.51 26.19
N ASP A 22 -1.97 60.55 27.48
CA ASP A 22 -3.12 59.81 28.04
C ASP A 22 -4.47 60.29 27.48
N SER A 23 -4.60 61.61 27.27
CA SER A 23 -5.79 62.19 26.65
C SER A 23 -5.96 61.75 25.19
N ILE A 24 -4.86 61.74 24.40
CA ILE A 24 -4.87 61.27 23.01
C ILE A 24 -5.17 59.78 22.93
N TYR A 25 -4.58 58.98 23.83
CA TYR A 25 -4.86 57.55 23.91
C TYR A 25 -6.33 57.26 24.24
N THR A 26 -6.90 57.97 25.20
CA THR A 26 -8.32 57.83 25.56
C THR A 26 -9.24 58.22 24.39
N LEU A 27 -8.89 59.26 23.64
CA LEU A 27 -9.61 59.64 22.42
C LEU A 27 -9.50 58.57 21.31
N ALA A 28 -8.33 57.95 21.15
CA ALA A 28 -8.16 56.84 20.22
C ALA A 28 -9.02 55.63 20.59
N LEU A 29 -9.09 55.29 21.89
CA LEU A 29 -9.99 54.24 22.39
C LEU A 29 -11.47 54.56 22.14
N ALA A 30 -11.87 55.84 22.23
CA ALA A 30 -13.23 56.27 21.89
C ALA A 30 -13.52 56.11 20.40
N TYR A 31 -12.56 56.41 19.52
CA TYR A 31 -12.69 56.18 18.08
C TYR A 31 -12.74 54.68 17.72
N MET A 32 -11.99 53.83 18.43
CA MET A 32 -12.08 52.38 18.26
C MET A 32 -13.46 51.85 18.65
N LYS A 33 -14.07 52.37 19.72
CA LYS A 33 -15.45 52.01 20.11
C LYS A 33 -16.52 52.50 19.13
N ALA A 34 -16.19 53.47 18.29
CA ALA A 34 -17.06 54.01 17.25
C ALA A 34 -16.77 53.43 15.86
N ASP A 35 -15.99 52.34 15.77
CA ASP A 35 -15.52 51.70 14.52
C ASP A 35 -14.73 52.62 13.57
N GLN A 36 -14.17 53.72 14.09
CA GLN A 36 -13.37 54.69 13.33
C GLN A 36 -11.86 54.38 13.44
N TYR A 37 -11.47 53.19 13.01
CA TYR A 37 -10.11 52.67 13.16
C TYR A 37 -9.04 53.48 12.41
N THR A 38 -9.37 54.10 11.28
CA THR A 38 -8.43 54.96 10.52
C THR A 38 -8.06 56.23 11.28
N LEU A 39 -8.99 56.81 12.04
CA LEU A 39 -8.73 57.98 12.89
C LEU A 39 -7.99 57.57 14.17
N ALA A 40 -8.36 56.43 14.77
CA ALA A 40 -7.64 55.86 15.90
C ALA A 40 -6.16 55.57 15.55
N LYS A 41 -5.90 55.05 14.34
CA LYS A 41 -4.55 54.75 13.83
C LYS A 41 -3.64 55.97 13.88
N VAL A 42 -4.09 57.08 13.28
CA VAL A 42 -3.28 58.31 13.17
C VAL A 42 -2.91 58.85 14.55
N LEU A 43 -3.85 58.79 15.50
CA LEU A 43 -3.61 59.23 16.88
C LEU A 43 -2.64 58.30 17.61
N LEU A 44 -2.79 56.98 17.48
CA LEU A 44 -1.93 55.99 18.11
C LEU A 44 -0.51 55.97 17.52
N GLU A 45 -0.35 56.12 16.20
CA GLU A 45 0.96 56.25 15.54
C GLU A 45 1.70 57.49 16.07
N GLY A 46 0.99 58.62 16.22
CA GLY A 46 1.56 59.85 16.77
C GLY A 46 2.04 59.70 18.21
N VAL A 47 1.25 59.04 19.06
CA VAL A 47 1.61 58.82 20.46
C VAL A 47 2.78 57.85 20.58
N VAL A 48 2.72 56.68 19.92
CA VAL A 48 3.77 55.64 20.00
C VAL A 48 5.10 56.15 19.44
N THR A 49 5.10 56.93 18.36
CA THR A 49 6.34 57.52 17.80
C THR A 49 6.94 58.57 18.72
N SER A 50 6.12 59.38 19.40
CA SER A 50 6.60 60.36 20.38
C SER A 50 7.26 59.72 21.60
N GLU A 51 6.93 58.45 21.89
CA GLU A 51 7.39 57.70 23.06
C GLU A 51 8.69 56.92 22.83
N LYS A 52 9.18 56.84 21.58
CA LYS A 52 10.37 56.04 21.21
C LYS A 52 11.68 56.46 21.91
N HIS A 53 11.76 57.70 22.42
CA HIS A 53 13.00 58.27 22.98
C HIS A 53 12.93 58.60 24.48
N LEU A 54 11.85 58.25 25.20
CA LEU A 54 11.72 58.54 26.63
C LEU A 54 12.24 57.42 27.53
N SER A 55 12.94 57.81 28.61
CA SER A 55 13.60 56.91 29.58
C SER A 55 12.61 56.26 30.56
N LEU A 56 12.43 54.94 30.45
CA LEU A 56 12.17 53.88 31.44
C LEU A 56 11.14 54.05 32.58
N THR A 57 10.49 55.19 32.78
CA THR A 57 9.58 55.42 33.92
C THR A 57 8.08 55.34 33.58
N THR A 58 7.72 55.10 32.31
CA THR A 58 6.33 54.93 31.84
C THR A 58 6.16 53.78 30.85
N GLU A 59 6.98 52.74 30.92
CA GLU A 59 7.02 51.69 29.89
C GLU A 59 5.77 50.80 29.84
N ALA A 60 5.06 50.60 30.95
CA ALA A 60 3.79 49.84 30.96
C ALA A 60 2.67 50.55 30.16
N ALA A 61 2.57 51.88 30.27
CA ALA A 61 1.60 52.66 29.51
C ALA A 61 1.98 52.71 28.02
N ARG A 62 3.28 52.83 27.72
CA ARG A 62 3.82 52.72 26.35
C ARG A 62 3.47 51.38 25.72
N LEU A 63 3.67 50.27 26.44
CA LEU A 63 3.31 48.93 25.98
C LEU A 63 1.81 48.81 25.67
N SER A 64 0.93 49.28 26.58
CA SER A 64 -0.53 49.24 26.36
C SER A 64 -0.95 50.04 25.11
N ARG A 65 -0.31 51.18 24.84
CA ARG A 65 -0.55 51.99 23.65
C ARG A 65 -0.01 51.32 22.38
N MET A 66 1.16 50.70 22.45
CA MET A 66 1.73 49.90 21.34
C MET A 66 0.86 48.67 21.03
N ASP A 67 0.36 47.97 22.04
CA ASP A 67 -0.59 46.86 21.88
C ASP A 67 -1.89 47.31 21.20
N THR A 68 -2.38 48.50 21.57
CA THR A 68 -3.59 49.07 20.98
C THR A 68 -3.35 49.56 19.55
N LEU A 69 -2.18 50.13 19.26
CA LEU A 69 -1.78 50.48 17.90
C LEU A 69 -1.68 49.23 17.02
N ALA A 70 -1.08 48.17 17.56
CA ALA A 70 -1.06 46.87 16.90
C ALA A 70 -2.49 46.45 16.58
N GLN A 71 -3.40 46.35 17.56
CA GLN A 71 -4.83 46.05 17.33
C GLN A 71 -5.51 46.93 16.27
N VAL A 72 -5.12 48.19 16.10
CA VAL A 72 -5.68 49.07 15.06
C VAL A 72 -5.10 48.78 13.67
N TYR A 73 -3.78 48.54 13.52
CA TYR A 73 -3.23 48.05 12.25
C TYR A 73 -3.91 46.77 11.79
N VAL A 74 -4.30 45.97 12.78
CA VAL A 74 -4.89 44.66 12.61
C VAL A 74 -6.30 44.74 12.05
N VAL A 75 -7.15 45.57 12.65
CA VAL A 75 -8.51 45.80 12.16
C VAL A 75 -8.50 46.44 10.75
N LEU A 76 -7.45 47.19 10.42
CA LEU A 76 -7.27 47.80 9.10
C LEU A 76 -6.62 46.88 8.06
N GLY A 77 -6.23 45.65 8.43
CA GLY A 77 -5.58 44.69 7.51
C GLY A 77 -4.13 45.02 7.15
N GLU A 78 -3.46 45.87 7.91
CA GLU A 78 -2.07 46.30 7.68
C GLU A 78 -1.05 45.41 8.42
N GLU A 79 -1.06 44.11 8.12
CA GLU A 79 -0.23 43.10 8.78
C GLU A 79 1.28 43.41 8.73
N TYR A 80 1.75 43.94 7.60
CA TYR A 80 3.16 44.30 7.40
C TYR A 80 3.69 45.36 8.39
N ARG A 81 2.79 46.12 9.05
CA ARG A 81 3.15 47.06 10.12
C ARG A 81 2.96 46.47 11.51
N ALA A 82 2.07 45.50 11.65
CA ALA A 82 1.77 44.86 12.93
C ALA A 82 2.89 43.91 13.35
N GLU A 83 3.40 43.07 12.45
CA GLU A 83 4.51 42.12 12.73
C GLU A 83 5.75 42.77 13.35
N PRO A 84 6.39 43.78 12.72
CA PRO A 84 7.58 44.40 13.30
C PRO A 84 7.27 45.16 14.61
N LEU A 85 6.03 45.65 14.77
CA LEU A 85 5.60 46.27 16.01
C LEU A 85 5.47 45.23 17.12
N PHE A 86 4.99 44.01 16.82
CA PHE A 86 4.97 42.90 17.77
C PHE A 86 6.38 42.49 18.20
N ASP A 87 7.33 42.44 17.28
CA ASP A 87 8.74 42.19 17.61
C ASP A 87 9.32 43.28 18.53
N GLU A 88 9.00 44.55 18.26
CA GLU A 88 9.40 45.69 19.11
C GLU A 88 8.75 45.59 20.51
N ILE A 89 7.46 45.25 20.59
CA ILE A 89 6.74 45.00 21.85
C ILE A 89 7.40 43.84 22.63
N ASN A 90 7.75 42.75 21.96
CA ASN A 90 8.39 41.58 22.57
C ASN A 90 9.80 41.91 23.07
N ALA A 91 10.59 42.65 22.31
CA ALA A 91 11.92 43.09 22.70
C ALA A 91 11.88 44.05 23.90
N LEU A 92 10.95 45.00 23.92
CA LEU A 92 10.77 45.92 25.05
C LEU A 92 10.31 45.17 26.31
N ARG A 93 9.38 44.22 26.17
CA ARG A 93 8.96 43.35 27.29
C ARG A 93 10.11 42.49 27.80
N ALA A 94 10.98 41.98 26.92
CA ALA A 94 12.18 41.22 27.27
C ALA A 94 13.24 42.06 28.01
N GLN A 95 13.30 43.38 27.75
CA GLN A 95 14.17 44.32 28.47
C GLN A 95 13.59 44.75 29.82
N MET A 96 12.27 44.83 29.94
CA MET A 96 11.54 45.09 31.18
C MET A 96 11.49 43.89 32.14
N TRP A 97 12.13 42.79 31.78
CA TRP A 97 11.97 41.50 32.42
C TRP A 97 12.67 41.44 33.79
N ASP A 98 11.95 41.83 34.84
CA ASP A 98 12.27 41.38 36.20
C ASP A 98 12.00 39.87 36.26
N PRO A 99 12.85 39.03 36.89
CA PRO A 99 12.69 37.57 36.88
C PRO A 99 11.44 37.07 37.60
N ASP A 100 10.64 37.95 38.19
CA ASP A 100 9.49 37.58 39.01
C ASP A 100 8.21 37.49 38.15
N PRO A 101 7.72 36.28 37.80
CA PRO A 101 6.62 36.08 36.86
C PRO A 101 5.23 36.39 37.46
N GLU A 102 5.18 37.00 38.65
CA GLU A 102 3.99 37.04 39.53
C GLU A 102 3.14 38.32 39.38
N SER A 103 3.54 39.29 38.57
CA SER A 103 2.81 40.57 38.43
C SER A 103 1.52 40.42 37.58
N GLN A 104 0.36 40.75 38.16
CA GLN A 104 -0.95 40.67 37.50
C GLN A 104 -1.05 41.49 36.20
N TYR A 105 -0.29 42.58 36.08
CA TYR A 105 -0.24 43.41 34.87
C TYR A 105 0.49 42.70 33.70
N GLN A 106 1.46 41.84 34.00
CA GLN A 106 2.22 41.07 33.00
C GLN A 106 1.33 40.00 32.34
N LEU A 107 0.56 39.25 33.14
CA LEU A 107 -0.39 38.25 32.64
C LEU A 107 -1.50 38.87 31.78
N MET A 108 -1.95 40.10 32.12
CA MET A 108 -2.94 40.82 31.32
C MET A 108 -2.38 41.20 29.93
N GLY A 109 -1.14 41.71 29.87
CA GLY A 109 -0.49 42.05 28.59
C GLY A 109 -0.25 40.83 27.70
N MET A 110 0.17 39.70 28.29
CA MET A 110 0.34 38.44 27.56
C MET A 110 -1.00 37.90 27.04
N ARG A 111 -2.08 37.97 27.83
CA ARG A 111 -3.42 37.56 27.39
C ARG A 111 -3.93 38.38 26.21
N ASN A 112 -3.77 39.71 26.25
CA ASN A 112 -4.16 40.57 25.14
C ASN A 112 -3.39 40.22 23.86
N LEU A 113 -2.10 39.86 23.97
CA LEU A 113 -1.30 39.45 22.83
C LEU A 113 -1.74 38.08 22.29
N VAL A 114 -2.07 37.12 23.14
CA VAL A 114 -2.68 35.84 22.73
C VAL A 114 -3.99 36.09 21.98
N THR A 115 -4.89 36.92 22.52
CA THR A 115 -6.14 37.28 21.83
C THR A 115 -5.87 37.89 20.46
N THR A 116 -4.83 38.74 20.37
CA THR A 116 -4.44 39.38 19.11
C THR A 116 -3.88 38.35 18.12
N TYR A 117 -2.96 37.48 18.52
CA TYR A 117 -2.41 36.44 17.64
C TYR A 117 -3.46 35.41 17.20
N LEU A 118 -4.39 35.04 18.07
CA LEU A 118 -5.51 34.16 17.72
C LEU A 118 -6.44 34.81 16.69
N PHE A 119 -6.68 36.12 16.79
CA PHE A 119 -7.47 36.85 15.81
C PHE A 119 -6.86 36.79 14.39
N PHE A 120 -5.53 36.69 14.27
CA PHE A 120 -4.84 36.52 12.98
C PHE A 120 -4.61 35.09 12.53
N GLY A 121 -4.88 34.10 13.38
CA GLY A 121 -4.47 32.73 13.12
C GLY A 121 -2.94 32.53 13.19
N LEU A 122 -2.20 33.41 13.87
CA LEU A 122 -0.78 33.19 14.22
C LEU A 122 -0.68 32.22 15.40
N PHE A 123 -1.10 30.97 15.18
CA PHE A 123 -1.29 29.98 16.24
C PHE A 123 0.02 29.58 16.93
N GLU A 124 1.15 29.56 16.23
CA GLU A 124 2.46 29.24 16.83
C GLU A 124 2.90 30.31 17.83
N ASN A 125 2.77 31.59 17.48
CA ASN A 125 3.09 32.71 18.35
C ASN A 125 2.14 32.76 19.56
N ALA A 126 0.86 32.45 19.34
CA ALA A 126 -0.12 32.33 20.42
C ALA A 126 0.22 31.18 21.36
N ALA A 127 0.62 30.01 20.83
CA ALA A 127 1.00 28.83 21.61
C ALA A 127 2.23 29.12 22.49
N TYR A 128 3.23 29.80 21.94
CA TYR A 128 4.44 30.17 22.68
C TYR A 128 4.12 31.01 23.92
N ILE A 129 3.30 32.05 23.76
CA ILE A 129 2.92 32.93 24.88
C ILE A 129 1.99 32.22 25.86
N LEU A 130 1.05 31.41 25.37
CA LEU A 130 0.18 30.60 26.24
C LEU A 130 0.99 29.60 27.07
N ALA A 131 2.05 29.01 26.53
CA ALA A 131 2.94 28.12 27.27
C ALA A 131 3.61 28.83 28.46
N ASP A 132 4.02 30.09 28.28
CA ASP A 132 4.55 30.90 29.38
C ASP A 132 3.46 31.25 30.42
N ILE A 133 2.26 31.63 29.98
CA ILE A 133 1.12 31.87 30.89
C ILE A 133 0.80 30.61 31.73
N VAL A 134 0.78 29.44 31.10
CA VAL A 134 0.55 28.15 31.77
C VAL A 134 1.68 27.84 32.75
N ARG A 135 2.95 28.06 32.36
CA ARG A 135 4.12 27.86 33.23
C ARG A 135 4.06 28.73 34.49
N VAL A 136 3.69 30.00 34.35
CA VAL A 136 3.52 30.93 35.47
C VAL A 136 2.36 30.49 36.36
N THR A 137 1.18 30.30 35.79
CA THR A 137 -0.02 29.94 36.57
C THR A 137 0.06 28.56 37.21
N THR A 138 0.87 27.65 36.68
CA THR A 138 1.17 26.33 37.30
C THR A 138 1.99 26.46 38.57
N ARG A 139 2.86 27.49 38.66
CA ARG A 139 3.71 27.75 39.83
C ARG A 139 2.99 28.57 40.90
N THR A 140 2.15 29.52 40.49
CA THR A 140 1.55 30.53 41.38
C THR A 140 0.17 30.15 41.89
N LEU A 141 -0.62 29.41 41.11
CA LEU A 141 -1.99 29.05 41.46
C LEU A 141 -2.09 27.58 41.85
N HIS A 142 -3.00 27.29 42.79
CA HIS A 142 -3.31 25.93 43.20
C HIS A 142 -3.72 25.06 41.99
N LEU A 143 -3.44 23.76 42.06
CA LEU A 143 -3.63 22.81 40.95
C LEU A 143 -5.07 22.76 40.38
N SER A 144 -6.09 23.01 41.22
CA SER A 144 -7.50 23.09 40.80
C SER A 144 -8.01 24.52 40.57
N HIS A 145 -7.13 25.52 40.47
CA HIS A 145 -7.56 26.91 40.30
C HIS A 145 -8.17 27.13 38.90
N PRO A 146 -9.39 27.69 38.77
CA PRO A 146 -10.08 27.83 37.47
C PRO A 146 -9.24 28.49 36.38
N THR A 147 -8.57 29.60 36.71
CA THR A 147 -7.71 30.34 35.78
C THR A 147 -6.53 29.53 35.24
N ARG A 148 -5.96 28.62 36.04
CA ARG A 148 -4.89 27.73 35.59
C ARG A 148 -5.45 26.74 34.56
N LEU A 149 -6.58 26.12 34.88
CA LEU A 149 -7.23 25.13 34.03
C LEU A 149 -7.74 25.74 32.72
N GLU A 150 -8.28 26.97 32.76
CA GLU A 150 -8.65 27.74 31.56
C GLU A 150 -7.45 28.01 30.64
N ASN A 151 -6.32 28.46 31.20
CA ASN A 151 -5.12 28.73 30.41
C ASN A 151 -4.57 27.43 29.77
N MET A 152 -4.61 26.31 30.50
CA MET A 152 -4.21 25.00 29.98
C MET A 152 -5.13 24.52 28.85
N ALA A 153 -6.45 24.67 29.01
CA ALA A 153 -7.41 24.33 27.96
C ALA A 153 -7.24 25.22 26.72
N GLN A 154 -6.99 26.52 26.89
CA GLN A 154 -6.69 27.43 25.79
C GLN A 154 -5.38 27.06 25.07
N LEU A 155 -4.31 26.75 25.81
CA LEU A 155 -3.06 26.27 25.23
C LEU A 155 -3.31 25.00 24.40
N ALA A 156 -4.04 24.04 24.94
CA ALA A 156 -4.36 22.80 24.23
C ALA A 156 -5.17 23.05 22.95
N ALA A 157 -6.18 23.93 22.99
CA ALA A 157 -6.98 24.29 21.83
C ALA A 157 -6.10 24.92 20.71
N VAL A 158 -5.12 25.73 21.07
CA VAL A 158 -4.16 26.31 20.13
C VAL A 158 -3.15 25.28 19.64
N SER A 159 -2.67 24.39 20.51
CA SER A 159 -1.80 23.27 20.15
C SER A 159 -2.46 22.32 19.13
N LEU A 160 -3.78 22.14 19.19
CA LEU A 160 -4.51 21.41 18.15
C LEU A 160 -4.45 22.14 16.80
N LYS A 161 -4.48 23.47 16.78
CA LYS A 161 -4.35 24.24 15.52
C LYS A 161 -2.95 24.18 14.93
N THR A 162 -1.91 24.06 15.76
CA THR A 162 -0.51 23.90 15.32
C THR A 162 -0.11 22.44 15.04
N GLY A 163 -1.02 21.47 15.25
CA GLY A 163 -0.77 20.04 14.99
C GLY A 163 -0.04 19.29 16.12
N SER A 164 0.21 19.93 17.25
CA SER A 164 0.84 19.32 18.44
C SER A 164 -0.19 18.53 19.27
N ASN A 165 -0.75 17.47 18.69
CA ASN A 165 -1.89 16.74 19.25
C ASN A 165 -1.57 16.03 20.59
N ASP A 166 -0.38 15.46 20.76
CA ASP A 166 0.01 14.75 22.00
C ASP A 166 0.03 15.69 23.21
N ASN A 167 0.66 16.87 23.07
CA ASN A 167 0.70 17.90 24.11
C ASN A 167 -0.72 18.39 24.47
N ALA A 168 -1.60 18.52 23.47
CA ALA A 168 -2.98 18.92 23.72
C ALA A 168 -3.74 17.87 24.55
N ILE A 169 -3.53 16.57 24.28
CA ILE A 169 -4.14 15.48 25.06
C ILE A 169 -3.69 15.53 26.52
N GLU A 170 -2.39 15.63 26.77
CA GLU A 170 -1.86 15.66 28.14
C GLU A 170 -2.47 16.81 28.96
N LEU A 171 -2.51 18.01 28.37
CA LEU A 171 -3.10 19.19 29.01
C LEU A 171 -4.60 19.02 29.26
N LEU A 172 -5.37 18.51 28.30
CA LEU A 172 -6.82 18.35 28.41
C LEU A 172 -7.21 17.23 29.39
N GLU A 173 -6.44 16.13 29.46
CA GLU A 173 -6.63 15.08 30.47
C GLU A 173 -6.32 15.58 31.88
N GLU A 174 -5.28 16.41 32.05
CA GLU A 174 -4.99 17.05 33.32
C GLU A 174 -6.13 18.00 33.73
N VAL A 175 -6.65 18.80 32.79
CA VAL A 175 -7.79 19.69 33.03
C VAL A 175 -9.05 18.90 33.44
N LEU A 176 -9.36 17.80 32.76
CA LEU A 176 -10.52 16.95 33.08
C LEU A 176 -10.40 16.23 34.43
N ARG A 177 -9.18 15.92 34.86
CA ARG A 177 -8.90 15.25 36.14
C ARG A 177 -8.95 16.22 37.32
N LEU A 178 -8.49 17.46 37.14
CA LEU A 178 -8.32 18.45 38.21
C LEU A 178 -9.46 19.47 38.30
N GLY A 179 -10.25 19.63 37.23
CA GLY A 179 -11.32 20.61 37.12
C GLY A 179 -12.68 20.14 37.60
N ASP A 180 -13.44 21.07 38.17
CA ASP A 180 -14.86 20.92 38.50
C ASP A 180 -15.74 21.11 37.24
N SER A 181 -17.02 20.72 37.32
CA SER A 181 -17.95 20.78 36.16
C SER A 181 -18.18 22.17 35.55
N LYS A 182 -17.81 23.25 36.27
CA LYS A 182 -18.16 24.62 35.90
C LYS A 182 -17.06 25.39 35.18
N ASN A 183 -15.77 25.15 35.46
CA ASN A 183 -14.73 26.02 34.92
C ASN A 183 -13.34 25.37 34.75
N PRO A 184 -12.88 25.11 33.52
CA PRO A 184 -13.63 25.23 32.26
C PRO A 184 -14.80 24.23 32.20
N PRO A 185 -15.90 24.54 31.48
CA PRO A 185 -17.04 23.63 31.36
C PRO A 185 -16.60 22.27 30.81
N ARG A 186 -16.98 21.20 31.51
CA ARG A 186 -16.50 19.84 31.23
C ARG A 186 -16.74 19.42 29.78
N HIS A 187 -17.90 19.77 29.21
CA HIS A 187 -18.27 19.44 27.83
C HIS A 187 -17.35 20.09 26.79
N CYS A 188 -16.88 21.33 27.01
CA CYS A 188 -15.94 22.00 26.10
C CYS A 188 -14.58 21.27 26.09
N VAL A 189 -14.07 20.90 27.27
CA VAL A 189 -12.79 20.18 27.40
C VAL A 189 -12.88 18.80 26.76
N VAL A 190 -14.01 18.10 26.92
CA VAL A 190 -14.25 16.79 26.29
C VAL A 190 -14.32 16.91 24.76
N VAL A 191 -14.94 17.97 24.23
CA VAL A 191 -15.00 18.23 22.79
C VAL A 191 -13.59 18.41 22.19
N ASP A 192 -12.75 19.22 22.84
CA ASP A 192 -11.37 19.44 22.38
C ASP A 192 -10.51 18.17 22.55
N LEU A 193 -10.71 17.41 23.63
CA LEU A 193 -10.00 16.15 23.86
C LEU A 193 -10.40 15.08 22.83
N ALA A 194 -11.69 15.02 22.48
CA ALA A 194 -12.20 14.14 21.44
C ALA A 194 -11.61 14.49 20.08
N GLU A 195 -11.54 15.78 19.72
CA GLU A 195 -10.85 16.26 18.51
C GLU A 195 -9.38 15.80 18.48
N ALA A 196 -8.67 15.94 19.59
CA ALA A 196 -7.28 15.50 19.71
C ALA A 196 -7.13 13.99 19.48
N TYR A 197 -8.02 13.19 20.09
CA TYR A 197 -8.03 11.74 19.92
C TYR A 197 -8.39 11.29 18.50
N ILE A 198 -9.33 11.98 17.84
CA ILE A 198 -9.69 11.72 16.43
C ILE A 198 -8.48 11.95 15.52
N ARG A 199 -7.71 13.03 15.73
CA ARG A 199 -6.52 13.35 14.91
C ARG A 199 -5.39 12.34 15.01
N ILE A 200 -5.27 11.63 16.14
CA ILE A 200 -4.28 10.56 16.35
C ILE A 200 -4.84 9.18 15.92
N GLY A 201 -6.08 9.12 15.43
CA GLY A 201 -6.73 7.88 14.98
C GLY A 201 -7.28 7.01 16.12
N LYS A 202 -7.42 7.55 17.34
CA LYS A 202 -7.98 6.85 18.51
C LYS A 202 -9.46 7.19 18.70
N SER A 203 -10.27 6.98 17.65
CA SER A 203 -11.69 7.33 17.60
C SER A 203 -12.54 6.67 18.71
N ASP A 204 -12.21 5.45 19.13
CA ASP A 204 -12.96 4.73 20.18
C ASP A 204 -12.88 5.41 21.56
N LYS A 205 -11.72 6.01 21.88
CA LYS A 205 -11.57 6.78 23.12
C LYS A 205 -12.38 8.07 23.07
N ALA A 206 -12.38 8.74 21.91
CA ALA A 206 -13.17 9.95 21.69
C ALA A 206 -14.67 9.66 21.87
N LEU A 207 -15.18 8.57 21.28
CA LEU A 207 -16.57 8.14 21.43
C LEU A 207 -16.95 7.89 22.89
N ASN A 208 -16.14 7.14 23.64
CA ASN A 208 -16.40 6.85 25.05
C ASN A 208 -16.50 8.13 25.90
N PHE A 209 -15.64 9.12 25.67
CA PHE A 209 -15.70 10.39 26.38
C PHE A 209 -16.93 11.22 25.99
N LEU A 210 -17.27 11.28 24.69
CA LEU A 210 -18.41 12.04 24.18
C LEU A 210 -19.75 11.43 24.65
N GLU A 211 -19.93 10.11 24.51
CA GLU A 211 -21.14 9.39 24.94
C GLU A 211 -21.35 9.50 26.45
N LYS A 212 -20.30 9.28 27.26
CA LYS A 212 -20.39 9.46 28.72
C LYS A 212 -20.76 10.88 29.14
N THR A 213 -20.29 11.88 28.41
CA THR A 213 -20.63 13.28 28.72
C THR A 213 -22.10 13.53 28.38
N LEU A 214 -22.59 12.96 27.29
CA LEU A 214 -24.00 13.04 26.90
C LEU A 214 -24.92 12.33 27.89
N GLU A 215 -24.53 11.15 28.40
CA GLU A 215 -25.31 10.36 29.36
C GLU A 215 -25.36 11.01 30.75
N ASN A 216 -24.23 11.50 31.26
CA ASN A 216 -24.11 12.02 32.63
C ASN A 216 -24.69 13.45 32.79
N ASP A 217 -24.63 14.30 31.75
CA ASP A 217 -25.01 15.72 31.86
C ASP A 217 -26.46 16.04 31.47
N THR A 218 -27.33 15.02 31.33
CA THR A 218 -28.79 15.20 31.18
C THR A 218 -29.47 15.86 32.40
N SER A 219 -28.72 16.09 33.49
CA SER A 219 -29.21 16.70 34.74
C SER A 219 -28.63 18.08 35.06
N ALA A 220 -27.77 18.67 34.23
CA ALA A 220 -27.07 19.92 34.55
C ALA A 220 -27.68 21.16 33.85
N THR A 221 -28.12 22.12 34.66
CA THR A 221 -28.71 23.44 34.32
C THR A 221 -27.77 24.42 33.58
N THR A 222 -26.66 23.96 32.99
CA THR A 222 -25.55 24.79 32.49
C THR A 222 -25.24 24.65 30.99
N MET A 223 -25.86 23.71 30.27
CA MET A 223 -25.58 23.50 28.84
C MET A 223 -26.57 24.27 27.96
N THR A 224 -26.06 25.23 27.18
CA THR A 224 -26.83 25.92 26.13
C THR A 224 -27.06 24.98 24.95
N GLU A 225 -28.06 25.27 24.11
CA GLU A 225 -28.29 24.44 22.91
C GLU A 225 -27.11 24.47 21.93
N ASP A 226 -26.37 25.57 21.85
CA ASP A 226 -25.14 25.65 21.04
C ASP A 226 -24.07 24.66 21.51
N HIS A 227 -23.93 24.48 22.83
CA HIS A 227 -22.98 23.50 23.38
C HIS A 227 -23.41 22.06 23.07
N LYS A 228 -24.71 21.77 23.06
CA LYS A 228 -25.21 20.45 22.63
C LYS A 228 -24.90 20.23 21.15
N ILE A 229 -25.24 21.17 20.28
CA ILE A 229 -24.95 21.05 18.84
C ILE A 229 -23.46 20.79 18.60
N GLY A 230 -22.56 21.51 19.29
CA GLY A 230 -21.12 21.27 19.20
C GLY A 230 -20.70 19.85 19.62
N LEU A 231 -21.24 19.35 20.73
CA LEU A 231 -20.97 17.99 21.23
C LEU A 231 -21.46 16.91 20.26
N TRP A 232 -22.70 17.03 19.78
CA TRP A 232 -23.31 16.09 18.84
C TRP A 232 -22.61 16.11 17.47
N ARG A 233 -22.20 17.29 16.98
CA ARG A 233 -21.42 17.44 15.74
C ARG A 233 -20.09 16.68 15.84
N LYS A 234 -19.40 16.79 16.98
CA LYS A 234 -18.15 16.05 17.25
C LYS A 234 -18.37 14.56 17.41
N LEU A 235 -19.47 14.15 18.03
CA LEU A 235 -19.88 12.75 18.10
C LEU A 235 -20.10 12.16 16.71
N ALA A 236 -20.77 12.89 15.81
CA ALA A 236 -20.94 12.47 14.42
C ALA A 236 -19.61 12.37 13.66
N THR A 237 -18.67 13.30 13.88
CA THR A 237 -17.31 13.18 13.32
C THR A 237 -16.61 11.92 13.83
N ALA A 238 -16.69 11.62 15.13
CA ALA A 238 -16.10 10.42 15.73
C ALA A 238 -16.75 9.12 15.24
N TYR A 239 -18.07 9.10 15.02
CA TYR A 239 -18.76 7.98 14.38
C TYR A 239 -18.29 7.80 12.94
N GLY A 240 -18.07 8.88 12.20
CA GLY A 240 -17.50 8.84 10.85
C GLY A 240 -16.10 8.23 10.83
N THR A 241 -15.18 8.68 11.70
CA THR A 241 -13.79 8.19 11.70
C THR A 241 -13.63 6.79 12.28
N SER A 242 -14.62 6.27 13.01
CA SER A 242 -14.66 4.88 13.49
C SER A 242 -15.38 3.92 12.55
N GLY A 243 -15.89 4.40 11.40
CA GLY A 243 -16.62 3.58 10.43
C GLY A 243 -18.11 3.36 10.74
N GLN A 244 -18.65 3.99 11.78
CA GLN A 244 -20.07 3.92 12.16
C GLN A 244 -20.92 4.95 11.40
N TYR A 245 -20.88 4.93 10.06
CA TYR A 245 -21.45 5.98 9.20
C TYR A 245 -22.96 6.19 9.38
N LEU A 246 -23.74 5.13 9.57
CA LEU A 246 -25.18 5.22 9.79
C LEU A 246 -25.54 6.01 11.06
N ARG A 247 -24.76 5.83 12.13
CA ARG A 247 -24.96 6.57 13.38
C ARG A 247 -24.57 8.03 13.24
N ALA A 248 -23.51 8.32 12.49
CA ALA A 248 -23.15 9.69 12.15
C ALA A 248 -24.28 10.43 11.41
N VAL A 249 -24.89 9.77 10.42
CA VAL A 249 -26.03 10.31 9.66
C VAL A 249 -27.24 10.52 10.57
N SER A 250 -27.64 9.53 11.36
CA SER A 250 -28.82 9.67 12.24
C SER A 250 -28.65 10.79 13.25
N SER A 251 -27.48 10.90 13.89
CA SER A 251 -27.19 11.96 14.85
C SER A 251 -27.23 13.35 14.19
N LEU A 252 -26.68 13.51 12.98
CA LEU A 252 -26.71 14.79 12.27
C LEU A 252 -28.11 15.17 11.77
N GLN A 253 -28.92 14.19 11.35
CA GLN A 253 -30.31 14.43 10.93
C GLN A 253 -31.20 14.88 12.10
N GLU A 254 -31.02 14.30 13.29
CA GLU A 254 -31.74 14.72 14.49
C GLU A 254 -31.40 16.17 14.87
N ILE A 255 -30.12 16.56 14.81
CA ILE A 255 -29.70 17.94 15.07
C ILE A 255 -30.29 18.90 14.03
N LEU A 256 -30.24 18.52 12.75
CA LEU A 256 -30.72 19.36 11.66
C LEU A 256 -32.23 19.66 11.79
N GLN A 257 -33.04 18.66 12.14
CA GLN A 257 -34.49 18.86 12.38
C GLN A 257 -34.79 19.81 13.55
N VAL A 258 -33.96 19.79 14.59
CA VAL A 258 -34.09 20.71 15.73
C VAL A 258 -33.70 22.13 15.36
N ASP A 259 -32.65 22.28 14.53
CA ASP A 259 -32.06 23.58 14.20
C ASP A 259 -32.75 24.30 13.02
N GLU A 260 -33.31 23.55 12.05
CA GLU A 260 -34.09 24.10 10.93
C GLU A 260 -35.27 24.97 11.38
N ASN A 261 -35.81 24.72 12.57
CA ASN A 261 -36.97 25.42 13.10
C ASN A 261 -36.62 26.72 13.85
N ASN A 262 -35.35 26.95 14.22
CA ASN A 262 -34.96 28.04 15.13
C ASN A 262 -33.60 28.71 14.82
N GLY A 263 -32.85 28.27 13.80
CA GLY A 263 -31.41 28.59 13.65
C GLY A 263 -31.00 29.62 12.59
N ASP A 264 -29.76 30.12 12.73
CA ASP A 264 -29.05 30.94 11.75
C ASP A 264 -28.84 30.13 10.44
N PRO A 265 -29.23 30.65 9.25
CA PRO A 265 -29.00 29.98 7.97
C PRO A 265 -27.57 29.50 7.73
N ALA A 266 -26.57 30.21 8.25
CA ALA A 266 -25.17 29.79 8.14
C ALA A 266 -24.89 28.53 8.97
N ARG A 267 -25.44 28.43 10.19
CA ARG A 267 -25.29 27.27 11.07
C ARG A 267 -25.92 26.02 10.46
N VAL A 268 -27.11 26.17 9.88
CA VAL A 268 -27.81 25.09 9.17
C VAL A 268 -26.98 24.60 7.97
N GLY A 269 -26.42 25.51 7.16
CA GLY A 269 -25.55 25.14 6.05
C GLY A 269 -24.29 24.37 6.47
N PHE A 270 -23.68 24.70 7.63
CA PHE A 270 -22.55 23.93 8.15
C PHE A 270 -22.95 22.52 8.62
N LEU A 271 -24.16 22.35 9.17
CA LEU A 271 -24.69 21.04 9.54
C LEU A 271 -25.01 20.19 8.31
N GLU A 272 -25.60 20.78 7.27
CA GLU A 272 -25.84 20.13 5.97
C GLU A 272 -24.53 19.64 5.34
N ALA A 273 -23.45 20.44 5.41
CA ALA A 273 -22.14 20.06 4.89
C ALA A 273 -21.48 18.90 5.66
N ASP A 274 -21.69 18.81 6.96
CA ASP A 274 -21.21 17.69 7.77
C ASP A 274 -22.05 16.44 7.52
N LEU A 275 -23.36 16.60 7.35
CA LEU A 275 -24.26 15.51 6.96
C LEU A 275 -23.89 14.97 5.58
N ALA A 276 -23.58 15.85 4.62
CA ALA A 276 -23.05 15.45 3.32
C ALA A 276 -21.74 14.68 3.45
N THR A 277 -20.82 15.10 4.33
CA THR A 277 -19.58 14.37 4.61
C THR A 277 -19.87 12.97 5.17
N ALA A 278 -20.88 12.83 6.03
CA ALA A 278 -21.31 11.52 6.54
C ALA A 278 -21.93 10.64 5.45
N PHE A 279 -22.73 11.20 4.54
CA PHE A 279 -23.27 10.49 3.37
C PHE A 279 -22.19 10.07 2.37
N MET A 280 -21.18 10.92 2.15
CA MET A 280 -20.00 10.59 1.36
C MET A 280 -19.28 9.36 1.91
N ASN A 281 -19.08 9.30 3.23
CA ASN A 281 -18.45 8.16 3.89
C ASN A 281 -19.33 6.89 3.87
N LEU A 282 -20.66 7.05 3.87
CA LEU A 282 -21.62 5.95 3.72
C LEU A 282 -21.66 5.39 2.28
N GLY A 283 -21.21 6.17 1.30
CA GLY A 283 -21.24 5.83 -0.13
C GLY A 283 -22.48 6.33 -0.88
N ASP A 284 -23.39 7.06 -0.24
CA ASP A 284 -24.56 7.68 -0.87
C ASP A 284 -24.18 9.08 -1.36
N ILE A 285 -23.39 9.12 -2.45
CA ILE A 285 -22.75 10.36 -2.92
C ILE A 285 -23.76 11.33 -3.55
N ASP A 286 -24.84 10.82 -4.15
CA ASP A 286 -25.86 11.65 -4.80
C ASP A 286 -26.56 12.58 -3.79
N LYS A 287 -26.98 12.03 -2.64
CA LYS A 287 -27.55 12.86 -1.56
C LYS A 287 -26.54 13.83 -0.97
N ALA A 288 -25.26 13.46 -0.93
CA ALA A 288 -24.22 14.35 -0.45
C ALA A 288 -24.02 15.56 -1.38
N VAL A 289 -24.13 15.36 -2.70
CA VAL A 289 -24.08 16.44 -3.69
C VAL A 289 -25.26 17.40 -3.48
N ASP A 290 -26.49 16.88 -3.39
CA ASP A 290 -27.68 17.71 -3.17
C ASP A 290 -27.55 18.58 -1.90
N LEU A 291 -27.11 17.97 -0.80
CA LEU A 291 -26.91 18.68 0.47
C LEU A 291 -25.77 19.72 0.41
N LEU A 292 -24.70 19.47 -0.36
CA LEU A 292 -23.61 20.44 -0.52
C LEU A 292 -24.02 21.62 -1.41
N GLU A 293 -24.81 21.38 -2.46
CA GLU A 293 -25.39 22.44 -3.30
C GLU A 293 -26.32 23.34 -2.47
N ASP A 294 -27.19 22.74 -1.65
CA ASP A 294 -28.07 23.46 -0.73
C ASP A 294 -27.28 24.26 0.31
N ALA A 295 -26.28 23.65 0.95
CA ALA A 295 -25.43 24.31 1.95
C ALA A 295 -24.69 25.53 1.36
N ILE A 296 -24.16 25.40 0.15
CA ILE A 296 -23.50 26.49 -0.57
C ILE A 296 -24.50 27.61 -0.84
N SER A 297 -25.71 27.30 -1.32
CA SER A 297 -26.74 28.31 -1.61
C SER A 297 -27.12 29.14 -0.38
N ARG A 298 -27.12 28.54 0.81
CA ARG A 298 -27.46 29.20 2.09
C ARG A 298 -26.32 30.07 2.63
N ILE A 299 -25.06 29.66 2.41
CA ILE A 299 -23.87 30.33 2.97
C ILE A 299 -23.33 31.46 2.06
N VAL A 300 -23.53 31.39 0.74
CA VAL A 300 -22.90 32.26 -0.28
C VAL A 300 -23.27 33.75 -0.23
N GLN A 301 -24.10 34.23 0.70
CA GLN A 301 -24.36 35.67 0.83
C GLN A 301 -23.13 36.50 1.24
N LYS A 302 -22.03 35.90 1.72
CA LYS A 302 -20.75 36.58 1.96
C LYS A 302 -19.59 35.67 1.53
N HIS A 303 -18.74 36.14 0.60
CA HIS A 303 -17.47 35.49 0.25
C HIS A 303 -16.62 35.28 1.52
N THR A 304 -16.71 34.08 2.10
CA THR A 304 -16.07 33.69 3.36
C THR A 304 -15.23 32.44 3.14
N PRO A 305 -14.15 32.20 3.92
CA PRO A 305 -13.32 31.00 3.82
C PRO A 305 -14.11 29.68 3.89
N ALA A 306 -15.27 29.70 4.55
CA ALA A 306 -16.21 28.59 4.60
C ALA A 306 -16.72 28.15 3.21
N ALA A 307 -16.94 29.10 2.29
CA ALA A 307 -17.40 28.80 0.93
C ALA A 307 -16.35 28.03 0.12
N TYR A 308 -15.06 28.27 0.37
CA TYR A 308 -13.97 27.54 -0.28
C TYR A 308 -13.93 26.06 0.14
N LEU A 309 -14.04 25.80 1.44
CA LEU A 309 -14.09 24.43 1.97
C LEU A 309 -15.28 23.65 1.41
N LEU A 310 -16.45 24.29 1.32
CA LEU A 310 -17.66 23.66 0.77
C LEU A 310 -17.53 23.38 -0.73
N SER A 311 -16.96 24.31 -1.49
CA SER A 311 -16.71 24.14 -2.93
C SER A 311 -15.71 23.01 -3.19
N SER A 312 -14.66 22.90 -2.38
CA SER A 312 -13.69 21.80 -2.42
C SER A 312 -14.35 20.44 -2.15
N LYS A 313 -15.25 20.36 -1.15
CA LYS A 313 -16.01 19.15 -0.84
C LYS A 313 -16.99 18.79 -1.96
N LEU A 314 -17.70 19.77 -2.53
CA LEU A 314 -18.61 19.55 -3.66
C LEU A 314 -17.85 19.03 -4.89
N ALA A 315 -16.72 19.63 -5.22
CA ALA A 315 -15.87 19.15 -6.31
C ALA A 315 -15.42 17.70 -6.10
N LEU A 316 -15.02 17.34 -4.87
CA LEU A 316 -14.67 15.96 -4.53
C LEU A 316 -15.87 15.01 -4.69
N ALA A 317 -17.07 15.40 -4.24
CA ALA A 317 -18.28 14.61 -4.42
C ALA A 317 -18.63 14.39 -5.91
N TYR A 318 -18.49 15.43 -6.76
CA TYR A 318 -18.65 15.28 -8.21
C TYR A 318 -17.57 14.36 -8.83
N MET A 319 -16.34 14.37 -8.32
CA MET A 319 -15.29 13.46 -8.79
C MET A 319 -15.61 12.00 -8.43
N TRP A 320 -16.15 11.74 -7.24
CA TRP A 320 -16.52 10.38 -6.81
C TRP A 320 -17.73 9.81 -7.56
N THR A 321 -18.67 10.65 -8.01
CA THR A 321 -19.76 10.25 -8.92
C THR A 321 -19.31 10.08 -10.38
N GLY A 322 -18.04 10.37 -10.70
CA GLY A 322 -17.54 10.36 -12.08
C GLY A 322 -18.00 11.56 -12.93
N SER A 323 -18.69 12.54 -12.33
CA SER A 323 -19.17 13.76 -12.98
C SER A 323 -18.07 14.83 -13.10
N PHE A 324 -16.91 14.45 -13.65
CA PHE A 324 -15.73 15.32 -13.76
C PHE A 324 -16.00 16.65 -14.50
N ALA A 325 -16.89 16.64 -15.49
CA ALA A 325 -17.29 17.86 -16.21
C ALA A 325 -17.98 18.91 -15.33
N LYS A 326 -18.66 18.51 -14.25
CA LYS A 326 -19.23 19.42 -13.24
C LYS A 326 -18.19 19.85 -12.20
N ALA A 327 -17.22 18.98 -11.88
CA ALA A 327 -16.16 19.27 -10.93
C ALA A 327 -15.18 20.35 -11.42
N ILE A 328 -14.81 20.32 -12.71
CA ILE A 328 -13.84 21.26 -13.33
C ILE A 328 -14.21 22.73 -13.08
N PRO A 329 -15.40 23.23 -13.44
CA PRO A 329 -15.72 24.65 -13.26
C PRO A 329 -15.75 25.09 -11.80
N VAL A 330 -16.14 24.20 -10.87
CA VAL A 330 -16.11 24.48 -9.43
C VAL A 330 -14.67 24.63 -8.93
N LEU A 331 -13.78 23.71 -9.35
CA LEU A 331 -12.36 23.74 -8.99
C LEU A 331 -11.63 24.94 -9.62
N GLU A 332 -11.93 25.30 -10.87
CA GLU A 332 -11.35 26.49 -11.52
C GLU A 332 -11.75 27.78 -10.79
N GLN A 333 -13.03 27.94 -10.44
CA GLN A 333 -13.49 29.09 -9.67
C GLN A 333 -12.85 29.15 -8.28
N LEU A 334 -12.71 27.99 -7.62
CA LEU A 334 -12.07 27.88 -6.31
C LEU A 334 -10.60 28.30 -6.35
N ILE A 335 -9.83 27.73 -7.28
CA ILE A 335 -8.41 28.02 -7.46
C ILE A 335 -8.22 29.50 -7.81
N GLN A 336 -9.04 30.05 -8.71
CA GLN A 336 -8.99 31.47 -9.05
C GLN A 336 -9.28 32.37 -7.83
N ALA A 337 -10.26 32.01 -7.00
CA ALA A 337 -10.58 32.77 -5.80
C ALA A 337 -9.48 32.68 -4.72
N MET A 338 -8.84 31.51 -4.58
CA MET A 338 -7.69 31.31 -3.68
C MET A 338 -6.46 32.13 -4.14
N GLN A 339 -6.19 32.18 -5.44
CA GLN A 339 -5.05 32.92 -6.03
C GLN A 339 -5.13 34.45 -5.83
N VAL A 340 -6.34 35.02 -5.72
CA VAL A 340 -6.55 36.47 -5.51
C VAL A 340 -6.22 36.92 -4.07
N GLY A 341 -6.11 35.97 -3.12
CA GLY A 341 -6.07 36.24 -1.67
C GLY A 341 -4.71 36.28 -0.98
N LYS A 342 -3.71 35.43 -1.31
CA LYS A 342 -2.31 35.48 -0.81
C LYS A 342 -1.43 34.36 -1.42
N LYS A 343 -0.14 34.38 -1.04
CA LYS A 343 1.08 33.74 -1.59
C LYS A 343 0.92 32.38 -2.30
N SER A 344 1.72 32.21 -3.35
CA SER A 344 1.89 31.03 -4.22
C SER A 344 2.48 29.77 -3.53
N ALA A 345 2.23 29.59 -2.23
CA ALA A 345 2.94 28.69 -1.34
C ALA A 345 2.03 27.92 -0.37
N ASP A 346 0.72 27.87 -0.63
CA ASP A 346 -0.25 27.26 0.26
C ASP A 346 -0.53 25.80 -0.15
N SER A 347 -0.34 24.86 0.79
CA SER A 347 -0.55 23.42 0.60
C SER A 347 -1.99 23.05 0.19
N GLU A 348 -2.96 23.89 0.58
CA GLU A 348 -4.37 23.74 0.23
C GLU A 348 -4.63 24.02 -1.26
N LEU A 349 -3.99 25.05 -1.84
CA LEU A 349 -4.12 25.37 -3.26
C LEU A 349 -3.61 24.21 -4.13
N MET A 350 -2.47 23.62 -3.76
CA MET A 350 -1.90 22.48 -4.47
C MET A 350 -2.82 21.25 -4.44
N LEU A 351 -3.57 21.04 -3.36
CA LEU A 351 -4.54 19.94 -3.29
C LEU A 351 -5.67 20.14 -4.30
N GLU A 352 -6.18 21.37 -4.41
CA GLU A 352 -7.23 21.71 -5.38
C GLU A 352 -6.71 21.66 -6.83
N GLU A 353 -5.49 22.12 -7.11
CA GLU A 353 -4.84 22.00 -8.43
C GLU A 353 -4.65 20.54 -8.85
N CYS A 354 -4.29 19.65 -7.91
CA CYS A 354 -4.21 18.22 -8.19
C CYS A 354 -5.57 17.58 -8.47
N LYS A 355 -6.62 17.98 -7.74
CA LYS A 355 -7.99 17.54 -8.04
C LYS A 355 -8.43 18.00 -9.43
N LEU A 356 -8.09 19.24 -9.80
CA LEU A 356 -8.40 19.79 -11.13
C LEU A 356 -7.63 19.05 -12.23
N SER A 357 -6.33 18.79 -12.03
CA SER A 357 -5.53 18.00 -12.95
C SER A 357 -6.10 16.59 -13.13
N TRP A 358 -6.51 15.92 -12.05
CA TRP A 358 -7.18 14.63 -12.13
C TRP A 358 -8.52 14.70 -12.88
N ALA A 359 -9.33 15.72 -12.64
CA ALA A 359 -10.58 15.91 -13.38
C ALA A 359 -10.33 16.15 -14.88
N TYR A 360 -9.27 16.89 -15.23
CA TYR A 360 -8.83 17.07 -16.61
C TYR A 360 -8.30 15.78 -17.25
N PHE A 361 -7.58 14.97 -16.48
CA PHE A 361 -7.12 13.64 -16.90
C PHE A 361 -8.29 12.72 -17.25
N GLN A 362 -9.28 12.60 -16.35
CA GLN A 362 -10.46 11.76 -16.55
C GLN A 362 -11.34 12.23 -17.73
N THR A 363 -11.26 13.50 -18.10
CA THR A 363 -11.94 14.06 -19.29
C THR A 363 -11.09 14.02 -20.56
N ARG A 364 -9.95 13.30 -20.55
CA ARG A 364 -8.98 13.14 -21.65
C ARG A 364 -8.31 14.45 -22.11
N ASN A 365 -8.27 15.46 -21.25
CA ASN A 365 -7.53 16.70 -21.51
C ASN A 365 -6.13 16.64 -20.90
N VAL A 366 -5.29 15.76 -21.44
CA VAL A 366 -3.97 15.42 -20.91
C VAL A 366 -3.03 16.64 -20.89
N PHE A 367 -3.13 17.55 -21.87
CA PHE A 367 -2.29 18.74 -21.95
C PHE A 367 -2.54 19.72 -20.79
N LYS A 368 -3.80 20.00 -20.45
CA LYS A 368 -4.11 20.87 -19.30
C LYS A 368 -3.76 20.20 -17.98
N ALA A 369 -3.98 18.90 -17.86
CA ALA A 369 -3.65 18.16 -16.65
C ALA A 369 -2.13 18.21 -16.34
N THR A 370 -1.30 18.05 -17.36
CA THR A 370 0.17 18.11 -17.24
C THR A 370 0.67 19.53 -16.99
N TYR A 371 0.16 20.52 -17.72
CA TYR A 371 0.50 21.93 -17.51
C TYR A 371 0.23 22.38 -16.06
N LEU A 372 -0.94 22.04 -15.50
CA LEU A 372 -1.29 22.39 -14.12
C LEU A 372 -0.39 21.70 -13.08
N LEU A 373 0.05 20.47 -13.34
CA LEU A 373 0.98 19.77 -12.44
C LEU A 373 2.39 20.33 -12.55
N ASP A 374 2.86 20.66 -13.75
CA ASP A 374 4.18 21.26 -13.96
C ASP A 374 4.25 22.68 -13.36
N GLU A 375 3.19 23.48 -13.50
CA GLU A 375 3.09 24.81 -12.89
C GLU A 375 3.05 24.72 -11.36
N GLY A 376 2.19 23.85 -10.79
CA GLY A 376 2.09 23.64 -9.34
C GLY A 376 3.35 23.03 -8.71
N MET A 377 4.17 22.32 -9.50
CA MET A 377 5.48 21.79 -9.08
C MET A 377 6.61 22.81 -9.21
N GLN A 378 6.62 23.65 -10.25
CA GLN A 378 7.59 24.73 -10.39
C GLN A 378 7.47 25.76 -9.27
N THR A 379 6.28 25.92 -8.69
CA THR A 379 6.05 26.82 -7.56
C THR A 379 6.59 26.30 -6.22
N GLN A 380 6.92 25.00 -6.04
CA GLN A 380 7.56 24.53 -4.80
C GLN A 380 8.14 23.10 -4.81
N THR A 381 9.40 22.99 -4.39
CA THR A 381 10.07 21.75 -3.97
C THR A 381 9.97 21.56 -2.44
N LEU A 382 9.71 20.31 -2.02
CA LEU A 382 9.61 19.77 -0.65
C LEU A 382 8.24 20.00 0.02
N VAL A 383 7.51 18.92 0.38
CA VAL A 383 6.81 18.71 1.68
C VAL A 383 5.96 17.41 1.75
N TYR A 384 5.45 16.80 0.66
CA TYR A 384 4.62 15.56 0.78
C TYR A 384 4.97 14.39 -0.19
N PRO A 385 5.06 13.13 0.30
CA PRO A 385 5.31 11.94 -0.52
C PRO A 385 4.12 11.43 -1.37
N PHE A 386 2.89 11.89 -1.13
CA PHE A 386 1.68 11.22 -1.62
C PHE A 386 1.24 11.58 -3.07
N LYS A 387 2.03 12.34 -3.85
CA LYS A 387 1.60 12.86 -5.18
C LYS A 387 2.43 12.42 -6.40
N TYR A 388 3.52 11.66 -6.22
CA TYR A 388 4.36 11.20 -7.35
C TYR A 388 3.69 10.12 -8.21
N GLU A 389 2.78 9.34 -7.63
CA GLU A 389 2.04 8.27 -8.30
C GLU A 389 1.14 8.78 -9.46
N VAL A 390 0.53 9.95 -9.29
CA VAL A 390 -0.31 10.59 -10.32
C VAL A 390 0.53 11.03 -11.52
N ARG A 391 1.72 11.58 -11.27
CA ARG A 391 2.66 11.99 -12.34
C ARG A 391 3.20 10.79 -13.10
N LEU A 392 3.58 9.72 -12.39
CA LEU A 392 3.98 8.46 -13.01
C LEU A 392 2.87 7.93 -13.91
N ARG A 393 1.62 7.85 -13.44
CA ARG A 393 0.46 7.45 -14.27
C ARG A 393 0.30 8.28 -15.54
N LEU A 394 0.45 9.59 -15.45
CA LEU A 394 0.31 10.49 -16.60
C LEU A 394 1.44 10.32 -17.62
N ILE A 395 2.69 10.17 -17.17
CA ILE A 395 3.83 9.91 -18.06
C ILE A 395 3.64 8.57 -18.77
N ILE A 396 3.18 7.55 -18.06
CA ILE A 396 2.88 6.23 -18.62
C ILE A 396 1.78 6.32 -19.68
N GLU A 397 0.69 7.05 -19.42
CA GLU A 397 -0.42 7.15 -20.36
C GLU A 397 -0.03 7.91 -21.63
N GLN A 398 0.73 8.99 -21.48
CA GLN A 398 1.31 9.71 -22.62
C GLN A 398 2.25 8.83 -23.43
N ALA A 399 3.12 8.07 -22.77
CA ALA A 399 3.97 7.10 -23.46
C ALA A 399 3.13 6.06 -24.20
N THR A 400 2.05 5.54 -23.60
CA THR A 400 1.15 4.60 -24.28
C THR A 400 0.42 5.21 -25.46
N ASP A 401 -0.09 6.44 -25.36
CA ASP A 401 -0.73 7.14 -26.49
C ASP A 401 0.24 7.35 -27.65
N ARG A 402 1.51 7.63 -27.34
CA ARG A 402 2.58 7.76 -28.35
C ARG A 402 2.96 6.42 -28.97
N LEU A 403 2.88 5.32 -28.21
CA LEU A 403 3.05 3.96 -28.71
C LEU A 403 1.92 3.54 -29.67
N VAL A 404 0.67 3.94 -29.43
CA VAL A 404 -0.48 3.64 -30.32
C VAL A 404 -0.27 4.20 -31.74
N LEU A 405 0.52 5.27 -31.89
CA LEU A 405 0.78 5.87 -33.20
C LEU A 405 1.69 5.01 -34.09
N GLU A 406 2.39 4.00 -33.55
CA GLU A 406 3.32 3.10 -34.28
C GLU A 406 4.34 3.81 -35.18
N THR A 407 4.67 5.07 -34.89
CA THR A 407 5.67 5.84 -35.65
C THR A 407 7.04 5.75 -34.99
N PRO A 408 8.15 5.75 -35.75
CA PRO A 408 9.51 5.78 -35.18
C PRO A 408 9.77 6.96 -34.25
N THR A 409 9.10 8.09 -34.50
CA THR A 409 9.13 9.26 -33.63
C THR A 409 8.31 9.06 -32.36
N GLY A 410 7.14 8.42 -32.45
CA GLY A 410 6.29 8.13 -31.31
C GLY A 410 6.92 7.09 -30.37
N THR A 411 7.58 6.07 -30.91
CA THR A 411 8.34 5.10 -30.11
C THR A 411 9.52 5.77 -29.41
N PHE A 412 10.29 6.62 -30.11
CA PHE A 412 11.39 7.37 -29.51
C PHE A 412 10.93 8.31 -28.37
N GLU A 413 9.84 9.05 -28.59
CA GLU A 413 9.24 9.91 -27.55
C GLU A 413 8.76 9.09 -26.35
N ALA A 414 8.10 7.96 -26.58
CA ALA A 414 7.65 7.05 -25.53
C ALA A 414 8.81 6.44 -24.73
N THR A 415 9.91 6.08 -25.39
CA THR A 415 11.13 5.58 -24.73
C THR A 415 11.69 6.60 -23.75
N ILE A 416 11.88 7.86 -24.19
CA ILE A 416 12.40 8.93 -23.31
C ILE A 416 11.47 9.16 -22.12
N MET A 417 10.15 9.15 -22.35
CA MET A 417 9.15 9.32 -21.30
C MET A 417 9.19 8.20 -20.26
N LEU A 418 9.31 6.94 -20.70
CA LEU A 418 9.38 5.79 -19.80
C LEU A 418 10.73 5.70 -19.09
N GLU A 419 11.86 6.00 -19.73
CA GLU A 419 13.18 6.10 -19.09
C GLU A 419 13.17 7.15 -17.96
N ALA A 420 12.57 8.32 -18.20
CA ALA A 420 12.40 9.36 -17.18
C ALA A 420 11.45 8.94 -16.03
N ALA A 421 10.42 8.14 -16.33
CA ALA A 421 9.53 7.59 -15.31
C ALA A 421 10.25 6.60 -14.38
N VAL A 422 11.12 5.74 -14.93
CA VAL A 422 11.93 4.80 -14.15
C VAL A 422 12.92 5.55 -13.25
N GLU A 423 13.60 6.59 -13.74
CA GLU A 423 14.50 7.41 -12.91
C GLU A 423 13.74 8.07 -11.74
N LEU A 424 12.49 8.49 -11.97
CA LEU A 424 11.62 9.02 -10.91
C LEU A 424 11.18 7.93 -9.92
N GLU A 425 10.86 6.72 -10.37
CA GLU A 425 10.52 5.60 -9.49
C GLU A 425 11.70 5.20 -8.59
N GLU A 426 12.89 5.03 -9.16
CA GLU A 426 14.11 4.66 -8.42
C GLU A 426 14.49 5.68 -7.34
N ARG A 427 14.26 6.96 -7.62
CA ARG A 427 14.63 8.05 -6.71
C ARG A 427 13.70 8.21 -5.52
N TYR A 428 12.44 7.77 -5.63
CA TYR A 428 11.38 8.07 -4.65
C TYR A 428 10.63 6.85 -4.10
N MET A 429 10.76 5.65 -4.68
CA MET A 429 10.13 4.42 -4.20
C MET A 429 11.18 3.47 -3.59
N LYS A 430 10.92 2.94 -2.38
CA LYS A 430 11.63 1.72 -1.94
C LYS A 430 11.11 0.59 -2.82
N VAL A 431 11.91 0.20 -3.80
CA VAL A 431 11.60 -0.88 -4.73
C VAL A 431 11.19 -2.12 -3.91
N ASP A 432 10.04 -2.71 -4.24
CA ASP A 432 9.62 -4.06 -3.80
C ASP A 432 9.44 -4.93 -5.04
N PHE A 433 10.08 -6.10 -5.09
CA PHE A 433 10.13 -6.91 -6.33
C PHE A 433 8.92 -7.78 -6.62
N THR A 434 7.90 -7.71 -5.76
CA THR A 434 6.56 -8.12 -6.16
C THR A 434 5.98 -7.17 -7.23
N SER A 435 6.59 -6.00 -7.43
CA SER A 435 6.27 -5.07 -8.51
C SER A 435 7.53 -4.72 -9.32
N LEU A 436 7.84 -5.48 -10.37
CA LEU A 436 8.19 -4.77 -11.59
C LEU A 436 7.02 -3.82 -11.84
N SER A 437 7.26 -2.52 -11.76
CA SER A 437 6.21 -1.54 -12.02
C SER A 437 5.72 -1.75 -13.46
N ASP A 438 4.43 -1.52 -13.70
CA ASP A 438 3.85 -1.56 -15.05
C ASP A 438 4.68 -0.72 -16.05
N THR A 439 5.43 0.26 -15.57
CA THR A 439 6.35 1.13 -16.32
C THR A 439 7.56 0.39 -16.86
N GLN A 440 8.22 -0.43 -16.04
CA GLN A 440 9.39 -1.21 -16.44
C GLN A 440 9.01 -2.30 -17.44
N PHE A 441 7.87 -2.99 -17.24
CA PHE A 441 7.36 -3.93 -18.24
C PHE A 441 7.02 -3.24 -19.57
N LYS A 442 6.35 -2.08 -19.51
CA LYS A 442 6.07 -1.29 -20.72
C LYS A 442 7.35 -0.84 -21.41
N LEU A 443 8.39 -0.45 -20.67
CA LEU A 443 9.68 -0.08 -21.22
C LEU A 443 10.36 -1.26 -21.92
N LEU A 444 10.38 -2.44 -21.31
CA LEU A 444 10.88 -3.68 -21.92
C LEU A 444 10.11 -4.01 -23.22
N ASP A 445 8.79 -3.84 -23.22
CA ASP A 445 7.95 -3.97 -24.41
C ASP A 445 8.34 -2.99 -25.52
N VAL A 446 8.64 -1.72 -25.18
CA VAL A 446 9.11 -0.73 -26.15
C VAL A 446 10.46 -1.13 -26.73
N TYR A 447 11.44 -1.55 -25.90
CA TYR A 447 12.74 -2.00 -26.41
C TYR A 447 12.61 -3.20 -27.33
N ARG A 448 11.72 -4.15 -26.99
CA ARG A 448 11.39 -5.28 -27.85
C ARG A 448 10.78 -4.82 -29.19
N GLN A 449 9.80 -3.92 -29.15
CA GLN A 449 9.18 -3.38 -30.37
C GLN A 449 10.18 -2.60 -31.24
N ALA A 450 11.09 -1.86 -30.60
CA ALA A 450 12.16 -1.13 -31.26
C ALA A 450 13.32 -2.04 -31.74
N SER A 451 13.31 -3.34 -31.39
CA SER A 451 14.41 -4.28 -31.64
C SER A 451 15.76 -3.83 -31.08
N ASP A 452 15.75 -3.03 -30.00
CA ASP A 452 16.94 -2.54 -29.31
C ASP A 452 17.35 -3.53 -28.20
N PHE A 453 17.90 -4.66 -28.64
CA PHE A 453 18.25 -5.78 -27.76
C PHE A 453 19.36 -5.41 -26.77
N ASP A 454 20.28 -4.50 -27.13
CA ASP A 454 21.37 -4.08 -26.26
C ASP A 454 20.84 -3.38 -25.00
N LYS A 455 19.86 -2.47 -25.17
CA LYS A 455 19.19 -1.80 -24.04
C LYS A 455 18.34 -2.76 -23.22
N LEU A 456 17.66 -3.70 -23.89
CA LEU A 456 16.84 -4.71 -23.24
C LEU A 456 17.67 -5.57 -22.29
N THR A 457 18.80 -6.09 -22.77
CA THR A 457 19.76 -6.87 -21.98
C THR A 457 20.33 -6.05 -20.83
N TRP A 458 20.81 -4.83 -21.09
CA TRP A 458 21.37 -3.96 -20.06
C TRP A 458 20.37 -3.64 -18.93
N HIS A 459 19.10 -3.40 -19.26
CA HIS A 459 18.08 -3.10 -18.26
C HIS A 459 17.79 -4.32 -17.38
N LEU A 460 17.62 -5.49 -17.98
CA LEU A 460 17.39 -6.75 -17.25
C LEU A 460 18.57 -7.11 -16.33
N GLU A 461 19.81 -6.89 -16.78
CA GLU A 461 21.04 -7.10 -15.99
C GLU A 461 21.12 -6.19 -14.76
N ASN A 462 20.86 -4.89 -14.93
CA ASN A 462 20.93 -3.94 -13.82
C ASN A 462 19.85 -4.18 -12.77
N VAL A 463 18.64 -4.46 -13.23
CA VAL A 463 17.48 -4.79 -12.39
C VAL A 463 17.80 -6.00 -11.51
N LEU A 464 18.43 -7.05 -12.08
CA LEU A 464 18.90 -8.21 -11.30
C LEU A 464 19.93 -7.81 -10.26
N ASN A 465 21.01 -7.14 -10.68
CA ASN A 465 22.18 -6.86 -9.85
C ASN A 465 21.87 -5.91 -8.68
N GLU A 466 21.13 -4.84 -8.91
CA GLU A 466 20.77 -3.90 -7.83
C GLU A 466 19.78 -4.54 -6.86
N ARG A 467 18.85 -5.35 -7.37
CA ARG A 467 17.85 -5.94 -6.48
C ARG A 467 18.42 -6.99 -5.57
N LEU A 468 19.23 -7.90 -6.11
CA LEU A 468 19.79 -9.01 -5.36
C LEU A 468 20.62 -8.51 -4.16
N LYS A 469 21.29 -7.36 -4.29
CA LYS A 469 22.00 -6.68 -3.20
C LYS A 469 21.08 -6.17 -2.08
N SER A 470 19.84 -5.81 -2.41
CA SER A 470 18.89 -5.21 -1.46
C SER A 470 17.98 -6.22 -0.76
N LEU A 471 17.74 -7.37 -1.39
CA LEU A 471 16.93 -8.46 -0.83
C LEU A 471 17.74 -9.29 0.16
N SER A 472 17.07 -9.83 1.17
CA SER A 472 17.62 -10.81 2.12
C SER A 472 16.57 -11.86 2.47
N GLY A 473 17.01 -13.07 2.78
CA GLY A 473 16.22 -14.20 3.23
C GLY A 473 15.35 -14.82 2.14
N ALA A 474 14.19 -15.33 2.57
CA ALA A 474 13.24 -16.07 1.74
C ALA A 474 12.68 -15.30 0.53
N ALA A 475 12.86 -13.97 0.46
CA ALA A 475 12.41 -13.15 -0.68
C ALA A 475 13.31 -13.27 -1.92
N LYS A 476 14.57 -13.73 -1.77
CA LYS A 476 15.51 -13.89 -2.90
C LYS A 476 15.06 -14.97 -3.89
N GLY A 477 14.57 -16.11 -3.38
CA GLY A 477 14.19 -17.26 -4.20
C GLY A 477 13.09 -16.94 -5.23
N PRO A 478 11.88 -16.52 -4.80
CA PRO A 478 10.79 -16.17 -5.71
C PRO A 478 11.15 -15.06 -6.69
N PHE A 479 12.02 -14.13 -6.27
CA PHE A 479 12.51 -13.07 -7.14
C PHE A 479 13.33 -13.63 -8.33
N LEU A 480 14.30 -14.50 -8.06
CA LEU A 480 15.14 -15.10 -9.11
C LEU A 480 14.30 -15.91 -10.11
N GLU A 481 13.29 -16.64 -9.63
CA GLU A 481 12.38 -17.38 -10.52
C GLU A 481 11.57 -16.44 -11.42
N ASN A 482 10.94 -15.42 -10.86
CA ASN A 482 10.15 -14.45 -11.62
C ASN A 482 11.01 -13.67 -12.64
N TRP A 483 12.24 -13.31 -12.26
CA TRP A 483 13.16 -12.63 -13.16
C TRP A 483 13.57 -13.54 -14.33
N PHE A 484 13.85 -14.82 -14.07
CA PHE A 484 14.22 -15.77 -15.11
C PHE A 484 13.08 -16.02 -16.10
N ASP A 485 11.85 -16.16 -15.58
CA ASP A 485 10.68 -16.35 -16.43
C ASP A 485 10.44 -15.11 -17.34
N ALA A 486 10.61 -13.89 -16.78
CA ALA A 486 10.56 -12.67 -17.57
C ALA A 486 11.68 -12.61 -18.63
N TRP A 487 12.91 -12.98 -18.27
CA TRP A 487 14.03 -13.06 -19.22
C TRP A 487 13.71 -13.98 -20.40
N GLN A 488 13.16 -15.16 -20.11
CA GLN A 488 12.78 -16.14 -21.11
C GLN A 488 11.71 -15.59 -22.07
N ASP A 489 10.72 -14.85 -21.55
CA ASP A 489 9.66 -14.23 -22.36
C ASP A 489 10.19 -13.17 -23.34
N TYR A 490 11.19 -12.38 -22.94
CA TYR A 490 11.70 -11.26 -23.74
C TYR A 490 12.86 -11.65 -24.67
N LEU A 491 13.83 -12.43 -24.19
CA LEU A 491 15.07 -12.73 -24.91
C LEU A 491 15.13 -14.14 -25.49
N LYS A 492 14.33 -15.09 -24.95
CA LYS A 492 14.32 -16.50 -25.37
C LYS A 492 15.72 -17.14 -25.46
N ASN A 493 16.65 -16.67 -24.62
CA ASN A 493 18.02 -17.13 -24.54
C ASN A 493 18.36 -17.58 -23.11
N ASP A 494 18.06 -18.84 -22.82
CA ASP A 494 18.17 -19.41 -21.48
C ASP A 494 19.65 -19.50 -21.01
N ASP A 495 20.59 -19.76 -21.93
CA ASP A 495 22.02 -19.93 -21.60
C ASP A 495 22.65 -18.65 -21.03
N GLU A 496 22.29 -17.49 -21.58
CA GLU A 496 22.80 -16.19 -21.16
C GLU A 496 22.15 -15.73 -19.83
N GLY A 497 20.84 -15.96 -19.68
CA GLY A 497 20.13 -15.68 -18.43
C GLY A 497 20.67 -16.53 -17.27
N ILE A 498 20.97 -17.81 -17.53
CA ILE A 498 21.63 -18.70 -16.56
C ILE A 498 22.99 -18.17 -16.16
N LEU A 499 23.82 -17.74 -17.12
CA LEU A 499 25.16 -17.23 -16.83
C LEU A 499 25.09 -15.99 -15.93
N LEU A 500 24.17 -15.07 -16.20
CA LEU A 500 23.96 -13.87 -15.40
C LEU A 500 23.53 -14.22 -13.98
N LEU A 501 22.57 -15.13 -13.82
CA LEU A 501 22.17 -15.64 -12.50
C LEU A 501 23.36 -16.23 -11.74
N GLU A 502 24.14 -17.11 -12.37
CA GLU A 502 25.33 -17.71 -11.76
C GLU A 502 26.33 -16.65 -11.30
N THR A 503 26.54 -15.59 -12.08
CA THR A 503 27.45 -14.50 -11.69
C THR A 503 26.91 -13.66 -10.54
N ALA A 504 25.61 -13.34 -10.56
CA ALA A 504 24.97 -12.51 -9.54
C ALA A 504 24.87 -13.25 -8.20
N THR A 505 24.58 -14.55 -8.22
CA THR A 505 24.43 -15.39 -7.01
C THR A 505 25.76 -16.03 -6.57
N ALA A 506 26.88 -15.75 -7.24
CA ALA A 506 28.16 -16.42 -6.98
C ALA A 506 28.66 -16.22 -5.54
N ASP A 507 28.41 -15.05 -4.95
CA ASP A 507 28.85 -14.74 -3.58
C ASP A 507 27.90 -15.35 -2.53
N ASP A 508 26.59 -15.33 -2.81
CA ASP A 508 25.58 -16.00 -1.97
C ASP A 508 25.84 -17.51 -1.91
N LEU A 509 26.14 -18.15 -3.05
CA LEU A 509 26.46 -19.59 -3.14
C LEU A 509 27.79 -19.97 -2.47
N LYS A 510 28.70 -19.02 -2.25
CA LYS A 510 29.97 -19.24 -1.52
C LYS A 510 29.83 -19.01 -0.02
N SER A 511 28.76 -18.35 0.43
CA SER A 511 28.52 -18.15 1.86
C SER A 511 28.26 -19.49 2.54
N SER A 512 28.81 -19.69 3.74
CA SER A 512 28.83 -21.02 4.37
C SER A 512 27.55 -21.36 5.13
N ASP A 513 26.73 -20.39 5.55
CA ASP A 513 25.46 -20.61 6.28
C ASP A 513 24.50 -19.40 6.16
N GLY A 514 23.21 -19.64 5.94
CA GLY A 514 22.13 -18.62 6.04
C GLY A 514 20.88 -18.91 5.18
N ASP A 515 19.74 -18.31 5.55
CA ASP A 515 18.44 -18.45 4.84
C ASP A 515 18.50 -18.02 3.36
N ASP A 516 19.38 -17.07 3.03
CA ASP A 516 19.64 -16.60 1.67
C ASP A 516 20.24 -17.69 0.77
N LEU A 517 21.17 -18.48 1.32
CA LEU A 517 21.81 -19.57 0.59
C LEU A 517 20.77 -20.61 0.20
N ASP A 518 19.89 -20.97 1.14
CA ASP A 518 18.82 -21.94 0.90
C ASP A 518 17.88 -21.43 -0.19
N ALA A 519 17.40 -20.18 -0.08
CA ALA A 519 16.49 -19.59 -1.06
C ALA A 519 17.10 -19.53 -2.48
N VAL A 520 18.38 -19.16 -2.58
CA VAL A 520 19.12 -19.09 -3.86
C VAL A 520 19.37 -20.48 -4.43
N GLN A 521 19.79 -21.45 -3.60
CA GLN A 521 20.04 -22.83 -4.04
C GLN A 521 18.77 -23.49 -4.57
N HIS A 522 17.63 -23.32 -3.88
CA HIS A 522 16.34 -23.84 -4.31
C HIS A 522 15.89 -23.23 -5.65
N ALA A 523 15.95 -21.91 -5.79
CA ALA A 523 15.55 -21.23 -7.02
C ALA A 523 16.44 -21.63 -8.21
N MET A 524 17.76 -21.68 -8.02
CA MET A 524 18.70 -22.09 -9.08
C MET A 524 18.49 -23.55 -9.49
N ALA A 525 18.27 -24.46 -8.53
CA ALA A 525 17.96 -25.85 -8.84
C ALA A 525 16.66 -25.98 -9.65
N GLY A 526 15.61 -25.24 -9.28
CA GLY A 526 14.35 -25.18 -10.02
C GLY A 526 14.54 -24.69 -11.46
N ILE A 527 15.26 -23.58 -11.65
CA ILE A 527 15.55 -22.99 -12.96
C ILE A 527 16.35 -23.96 -13.84
N TYR A 528 17.35 -24.67 -13.28
CA TYR A 528 18.12 -25.66 -14.02
C TYR A 528 17.28 -26.87 -14.46
N LEU A 529 16.38 -27.35 -13.60
CA LEU A 529 15.48 -28.44 -13.96
C LEU A 529 14.52 -28.03 -15.09
N ARG A 530 13.98 -26.80 -15.07
CA ARG A 530 13.13 -26.26 -16.15
C ARG A 530 13.87 -26.16 -17.47
N SER A 531 15.14 -25.75 -17.42
CA SER A 531 16.02 -25.61 -18.60
C SER A 531 16.66 -26.94 -19.05
N SER A 532 16.26 -28.08 -18.47
CA SER A 532 16.83 -29.42 -18.73
C SER A 532 18.36 -29.51 -18.51
N ASN A 533 18.92 -28.69 -17.62
CA ASN A 533 20.34 -28.67 -17.28
C ASN A 533 20.62 -29.46 -15.99
N ASP A 534 20.24 -30.74 -15.98
CA ASP A 534 20.27 -31.60 -14.80
C ASP A 534 21.68 -31.73 -14.17
N LYS A 535 22.74 -31.57 -14.96
CA LYS A 535 24.13 -31.64 -14.49
C LYS A 535 24.48 -30.56 -13.47
N LYS A 536 23.91 -29.36 -13.63
CA LYS A 536 24.10 -28.25 -12.68
C LYS A 536 23.10 -28.29 -11.53
N ALA A 537 21.92 -28.87 -11.74
CA ALA A 537 20.88 -29.01 -10.73
C ALA A 537 21.27 -30.00 -9.61
N VAL A 538 21.83 -31.16 -9.97
CA VAL A 538 22.11 -32.25 -9.02
C VAL A 538 22.99 -31.82 -7.83
N PRO A 539 24.14 -31.15 -8.00
CA PRO A 539 24.97 -30.75 -6.87
C PRO A 539 24.25 -29.81 -5.88
N LEU A 540 23.37 -28.94 -6.38
CA LEU A 540 22.59 -28.04 -5.54
C LEU A 540 21.51 -28.81 -4.76
N LEU A 541 20.80 -29.71 -5.43
CA LEU A 541 19.79 -30.56 -4.79
C LEU A 541 20.40 -31.54 -3.78
N GLU A 542 21.59 -32.10 -4.03
CA GLU A 542 22.32 -32.92 -3.06
C GLU A 542 22.66 -32.13 -1.79
N ALA A 543 23.15 -30.89 -1.94
CA ALA A 543 23.48 -30.03 -0.81
C ALA A 543 22.24 -29.65 0.03
N ILE A 544 21.13 -29.31 -0.64
CA ILE A 544 19.84 -29.04 0.03
C ILE A 544 19.37 -30.30 0.77
N PHE A 545 19.39 -31.45 0.10
CA PHE A 545 18.92 -32.71 0.67
C PHE A 545 19.75 -33.14 1.90
N GLU A 546 21.08 -33.00 1.86
CA GLU A 546 21.94 -33.29 3.01
C GLU A 546 21.54 -32.42 4.22
N ARG A 547 21.30 -31.12 4.01
CA ARG A 547 20.89 -30.19 5.06
C ARG A 547 19.50 -30.50 5.61
N GLU A 548 18.50 -30.66 4.73
CA GLU A 548 17.13 -31.02 5.10
C GLU A 548 17.07 -32.38 5.81
N SER A 549 17.94 -33.32 5.44
CA SER A 549 18.01 -34.63 6.09
C SER A 549 18.48 -34.57 7.55
N ALA A 550 19.25 -33.52 7.90
CA ALA A 550 19.77 -33.29 9.25
C ALA A 550 18.78 -32.52 10.15
N THR A 551 17.90 -31.70 9.55
CA THR A 551 17.00 -30.79 10.28
C THR A 551 15.55 -31.25 10.29
N LEU A 552 15.06 -31.83 9.18
CA LEU A 552 13.66 -32.17 8.97
C LEU A 552 13.41 -33.67 9.09
N THR A 553 12.24 -34.03 9.62
CA THR A 553 11.80 -35.42 9.68
C THR A 553 11.52 -35.98 8.28
N LEU A 554 11.51 -37.31 8.14
CA LEU A 554 11.30 -37.99 6.86
C LEU A 554 9.93 -37.72 6.23
N GLU A 555 8.98 -37.21 7.02
CA GLU A 555 7.60 -36.91 6.61
C GLU A 555 7.39 -35.45 6.16
N ASP A 556 8.44 -34.62 6.20
CA ASP A 556 8.33 -33.20 5.82
C ASP A 556 8.14 -33.02 4.31
N ILE A 557 7.19 -32.17 3.92
CA ILE A 557 6.79 -31.95 2.53
C ILE A 557 7.95 -31.41 1.69
N HIS A 558 8.73 -30.47 2.23
CA HIS A 558 9.82 -29.83 1.47
C HIS A 558 10.94 -30.82 1.16
N ARG A 559 11.27 -31.66 2.14
CA ARG A 559 12.24 -32.75 1.98
C ARG A 559 11.79 -33.77 0.93
N LEU A 560 10.51 -34.12 0.91
CA LEU A 560 9.94 -35.05 -0.08
C LEU A 560 9.97 -34.45 -1.49
N GLU A 561 9.68 -33.15 -1.64
CA GLU A 561 9.77 -32.44 -2.93
C GLU A 561 11.21 -32.39 -3.45
N CYS A 562 12.18 -32.13 -2.57
CA CYS A 562 13.61 -32.16 -2.90
C CYS A 562 14.05 -33.56 -3.37
N MET A 563 13.69 -34.61 -2.62
CA MET A 563 13.98 -36.01 -2.98
C MET A 563 13.38 -36.42 -4.33
N ALA A 564 12.13 -36.02 -4.60
CA ALA A 564 11.46 -36.32 -5.87
C ALA A 564 12.17 -35.63 -7.04
N SER A 565 12.55 -34.37 -6.86
CA SER A 565 13.28 -33.56 -7.85
C SER A 565 14.68 -34.14 -8.13
N LEU A 566 15.41 -34.51 -7.07
CA LEU A 566 16.73 -35.14 -7.16
C LEU A 566 16.66 -36.51 -7.84
N GLY A 567 15.67 -37.34 -7.49
CA GLY A 567 15.43 -38.64 -8.13
C GLY A 567 15.15 -38.51 -9.63
N LYS A 568 14.36 -37.50 -10.04
CA LYS A 568 14.09 -37.20 -11.44
C LYS A 568 15.34 -36.71 -12.18
N ALA A 569 16.16 -35.86 -11.55
CA ALA A 569 17.42 -35.40 -12.13
C ALA A 569 18.39 -36.55 -12.37
N TYR A 570 18.54 -37.48 -11.41
CA TYR A 570 19.36 -38.68 -11.58
C TYR A 570 18.85 -39.59 -12.71
N LEU A 571 17.53 -39.73 -12.87
CA LEU A 571 16.95 -40.48 -14.00
C LEU A 571 17.39 -39.89 -15.35
N ASN A 572 17.31 -38.57 -15.50
CA ASN A 572 17.68 -37.89 -16.74
C ASN A 572 19.18 -38.03 -17.04
N LEU A 573 20.02 -37.99 -16.01
CA LEU A 573 21.47 -38.23 -16.12
C LEU A 573 21.84 -39.71 -16.29
N LYS A 574 20.87 -40.62 -16.31
CA LYS A 574 21.05 -42.09 -16.39
C LYS A 574 21.79 -42.68 -15.18
N GLU A 575 21.77 -42.00 -14.04
CA GLU A 575 22.26 -42.51 -12.76
C GLU A 575 21.17 -43.35 -12.06
N PHE A 576 20.75 -44.42 -12.72
CA PHE A 576 19.53 -45.17 -12.32
C PHE A 576 19.60 -45.78 -10.92
N THR A 577 20.79 -46.16 -10.44
CA THR A 577 20.96 -46.74 -9.09
C THR A 577 20.66 -45.72 -8.00
N LYS A 578 21.20 -44.51 -8.10
CA LYS A 578 20.92 -43.42 -7.16
C LYS A 578 19.45 -43.00 -7.21
N ALA A 579 18.88 -42.93 -8.42
CA ALA A 579 17.45 -42.66 -8.60
C ALA A 579 16.57 -43.70 -7.89
N ILE A 580 16.89 -44.99 -8.04
CA ILE A 580 16.17 -46.08 -7.38
C ILE A 580 16.22 -45.96 -5.85
N ASP A 581 17.40 -45.69 -5.29
CA ASP A 581 17.55 -45.56 -3.84
C ASP A 581 16.76 -44.36 -3.30
N MET A 582 16.78 -43.23 -4.01
CA MET A 582 16.00 -42.05 -3.66
C MET A 582 14.49 -42.31 -3.73
N PHE A 583 14.00 -42.92 -4.81
CA PHE A 583 12.57 -43.24 -4.94
C PHE A 583 12.10 -44.33 -3.98
N ARG A 584 12.97 -45.26 -3.57
CA ARG A 584 12.64 -46.25 -2.53
C ARG A 584 12.38 -45.54 -1.20
N ALA A 585 13.31 -44.68 -0.78
CA ALA A 585 13.15 -43.90 0.43
C ALA A 585 11.90 -43.00 0.38
N LEU A 586 11.58 -42.45 -0.80
CA LEU A 586 10.38 -41.64 -0.99
C LEU A 586 9.08 -42.45 -0.93
N ASN A 587 9.06 -43.65 -1.52
CA ASN A 587 7.90 -44.55 -1.43
C ASN A 587 7.67 -45.03 0.01
N ASP A 588 8.73 -45.35 0.75
CA ASP A 588 8.64 -45.72 2.17
C ASP A 588 8.05 -44.57 3.01
N ALA A 589 8.40 -43.31 2.70
CA ALA A 589 7.81 -42.14 3.35
C ALA A 589 6.34 -41.91 2.97
N PHE A 590 5.97 -42.18 1.71
CA PHE A 590 4.62 -42.02 1.20
C PHE A 590 3.65 -43.15 1.60
N ASP A 591 4.11 -44.21 2.25
CA ASP A 591 3.22 -45.23 2.83
C ASP A 591 2.31 -44.67 3.94
N VAL A 592 2.63 -43.48 4.47
CA VAL A 592 1.81 -42.74 5.44
C VAL A 592 0.74 -41.87 4.76
N LEU A 593 0.91 -41.52 3.48
CA LEU A 593 -0.03 -40.70 2.73
C LEU A 593 -1.21 -41.51 2.16
N PRO A 594 -2.38 -40.88 1.97
CA PRO A 594 -3.52 -41.53 1.33
C PRO A 594 -3.15 -42.13 -0.03
N PHE A 595 -3.67 -43.32 -0.32
CA PHE A 595 -3.44 -44.08 -1.55
C PHE A 595 -3.80 -43.35 -2.87
N GLN A 596 -4.44 -42.18 -2.79
CA GLN A 596 -4.89 -41.38 -3.93
C GLN A 596 -4.01 -40.14 -4.19
N ASP A 597 -2.92 -39.93 -3.44
CA ASP A 597 -2.03 -38.78 -3.66
C ASP A 597 -1.30 -38.89 -5.01
N GLU A 598 -1.44 -37.85 -5.84
CA GLU A 598 -0.83 -37.74 -7.17
C GLU A 598 0.70 -37.85 -7.11
N ARG A 599 1.32 -37.31 -6.06
CA ARG A 599 2.78 -37.32 -5.87
C ARG A 599 3.31 -38.75 -5.72
N ARG A 600 2.56 -39.60 -5.00
CA ARG A 600 2.88 -41.03 -4.87
C ARG A 600 2.86 -41.73 -6.22
N LEU A 601 1.85 -41.45 -7.06
CA LEU A 601 1.75 -42.02 -8.41
C LEU A 601 2.92 -41.60 -9.29
N THR A 602 3.28 -40.32 -9.28
CA THR A 602 4.41 -39.82 -10.08
C THR A 602 5.74 -40.46 -9.67
N THR A 603 5.95 -40.68 -8.38
CA THR A 603 7.15 -41.36 -7.88
C THR A 603 7.15 -42.83 -8.24
N MET A 604 6.03 -43.55 -8.07
CA MET A 604 5.94 -44.96 -8.44
C MET A 604 6.19 -45.17 -9.93
N TYR A 605 5.62 -44.31 -10.78
CA TYR A 605 5.87 -44.30 -12.22
C TYR A 605 7.36 -44.05 -12.54
N SER A 606 7.96 -43.02 -11.93
CA SER A 606 9.39 -42.68 -12.14
C SER A 606 10.31 -43.79 -11.63
N SER A 607 9.99 -44.42 -10.51
CA SER A 607 10.69 -45.57 -9.97
C SER A 607 10.61 -46.78 -10.90
N ALA A 608 9.43 -47.06 -11.48
CA ALA A 608 9.27 -48.12 -12.45
C ALA A 608 10.10 -47.88 -13.72
N LEU A 609 10.18 -46.63 -14.18
CA LEU A 609 11.05 -46.25 -15.30
C LEU A 609 12.53 -46.48 -14.96
N ALA A 610 12.95 -46.17 -13.72
CA ALA A 610 14.30 -46.47 -13.25
C ALA A 610 14.59 -47.99 -13.29
N TYR A 611 13.65 -48.82 -12.83
CA TYR A 611 13.80 -50.29 -12.83
C TYR A 611 13.83 -50.90 -14.23
N LEU A 612 13.07 -50.36 -15.19
CA LEU A 612 13.15 -50.81 -16.60
C LEU A 612 14.54 -50.57 -17.19
N ASN A 613 15.16 -49.41 -16.91
CA ASN A 613 16.50 -49.10 -17.42
C ASN A 613 17.64 -49.89 -16.75
N VAL A 614 17.37 -50.59 -15.64
CA VAL A 614 18.34 -51.46 -14.93
C VAL A 614 18.02 -52.94 -15.17
N ASP A 615 17.23 -53.25 -16.20
CA ASP A 615 16.81 -54.61 -16.56
C ASP A 615 16.16 -55.39 -15.39
N GLN A 616 15.35 -54.70 -14.57
CA GLN A 616 14.53 -55.31 -13.51
C GLN A 616 13.02 -55.21 -13.84
N PRO A 617 12.55 -55.83 -14.93
CA PRO A 617 11.18 -55.65 -15.42
C PRO A 617 10.12 -56.26 -14.49
N THR A 618 10.49 -57.19 -13.60
CA THR A 618 9.58 -57.76 -12.58
C THR A 618 9.09 -56.71 -11.58
N ARG A 619 10.00 -55.90 -11.05
CA ARG A 619 9.68 -54.83 -10.09
C ARG A 619 9.00 -53.67 -10.77
N ALA A 620 9.43 -53.31 -11.99
CA ALA A 620 8.77 -52.30 -12.79
C ALA A 620 7.31 -52.67 -13.09
N ALA A 621 7.04 -53.91 -13.50
CA ALA A 621 5.69 -54.39 -13.76
C ALA A 621 4.79 -54.31 -12.52
N GLN A 622 5.30 -54.69 -11.33
CA GLN A 622 4.54 -54.60 -10.08
C GLN A 622 4.11 -53.15 -9.77
N LEU A 623 5.05 -52.21 -9.84
CA LEU A 623 4.77 -50.80 -9.59
C LEU A 623 3.80 -50.20 -10.63
N LEU A 624 3.97 -50.54 -11.92
CA LEU A 624 3.11 -50.06 -13.00
C LEU A 624 1.71 -50.68 -12.97
N GLU A 625 1.56 -51.93 -12.55
CA GLU A 625 0.24 -52.55 -12.32
C GLU A 625 -0.54 -51.76 -11.27
N GLU A 626 0.11 -51.39 -10.15
CA GLU A 626 -0.52 -50.57 -9.11
C GLU A 626 -0.90 -49.18 -9.63
N VAL A 627 0.02 -48.48 -10.31
CA VAL A 627 -0.23 -47.15 -10.90
C VAL A 627 -1.43 -47.19 -11.85
N VAL A 628 -1.47 -48.14 -12.79
CA VAL A 628 -2.56 -48.24 -13.77
C VAL A 628 -3.91 -48.57 -13.11
N ILE A 629 -3.94 -49.38 -12.04
CA ILE A 629 -5.16 -49.68 -11.28
C ILE A 629 -5.70 -48.42 -10.60
N ILE A 630 -4.81 -47.60 -10.03
CA ILE A 630 -5.18 -46.36 -9.34
C ILE A 630 -5.66 -45.32 -10.35
N GLU A 631 -4.88 -45.08 -11.40
CA GLU A 631 -5.24 -44.17 -12.49
C GLU A 631 -6.56 -44.58 -13.14
N ALA A 632 -6.85 -45.87 -13.26
CA ALA A 632 -8.13 -46.34 -13.80
C ALA A 632 -9.35 -45.99 -12.93
N ARG A 633 -9.15 -45.75 -11.62
CA ARG A 633 -10.20 -45.32 -10.69
C ARG A 633 -10.34 -43.81 -10.62
N LEU A 634 -9.24 -43.07 -10.81
CA LEU A 634 -9.17 -41.62 -10.60
C LEU A 634 -9.32 -40.84 -11.91
N LEU A 635 -8.81 -41.36 -13.02
CA LEU A 635 -8.68 -40.64 -14.29
C LEU A 635 -9.59 -41.23 -15.37
N PRO A 636 -10.15 -40.39 -16.27
CA PRO A 636 -10.87 -40.85 -17.45
C PRO A 636 -10.06 -41.85 -18.29
N GLU A 637 -10.75 -42.71 -19.06
CA GLU A 637 -10.08 -43.71 -19.92
C GLU A 637 -9.13 -43.08 -20.95
N ASP A 638 -9.40 -41.84 -21.33
CA ASP A 638 -8.69 -41.13 -22.39
C ASP A 638 -7.56 -40.22 -21.86
N HIS A 639 -7.25 -40.26 -20.55
CA HIS A 639 -6.24 -39.41 -19.94
C HIS A 639 -4.81 -39.76 -20.40
N ALA A 640 -4.02 -38.76 -20.80
CA ALA A 640 -2.69 -38.94 -21.38
C ALA A 640 -1.73 -39.74 -20.48
N TRP A 641 -1.67 -39.44 -19.19
CA TRP A 641 -0.82 -40.18 -18.25
C TRP A 641 -1.22 -41.64 -18.10
N ARG A 642 -2.53 -41.95 -18.12
CA ARG A 642 -3.02 -43.33 -18.03
C ARG A 642 -2.58 -44.15 -19.24
N LEU A 643 -2.66 -43.57 -20.44
CA LEU A 643 -2.19 -44.20 -21.68
C LEU A 643 -0.66 -44.42 -21.66
N LEU A 644 0.10 -43.47 -21.11
CA LEU A 644 1.55 -43.57 -20.96
C LEU A 644 1.95 -44.68 -19.96
N SER A 645 1.33 -44.73 -18.79
CA SER A 645 1.53 -45.77 -17.77
C SER A 645 1.18 -47.17 -18.30
N MET A 646 0.07 -47.31 -19.03
CA MET A 646 -0.32 -48.58 -19.68
C MET A 646 0.71 -49.04 -20.74
N ARG A 647 1.30 -48.11 -21.48
CA ARG A 647 2.35 -48.42 -22.46
C ARG A 647 3.64 -48.87 -21.78
N ARG A 648 4.06 -48.18 -20.72
CA ARG A 648 5.23 -48.59 -19.93
C ARG A 648 5.01 -49.95 -19.27
N LEU A 649 3.79 -50.25 -18.82
CA LEU A 649 3.45 -51.57 -18.29
C LEU A 649 3.57 -52.65 -19.37
N ALA A 650 3.08 -52.39 -20.58
CA ALA A 650 3.24 -53.30 -21.70
C ALA A 650 4.72 -53.54 -22.06
N GLN A 651 5.56 -52.49 -22.00
CA GLN A 651 7.02 -52.63 -22.16
C GLN A 651 7.59 -53.59 -21.11
N ALA A 652 7.25 -53.41 -19.83
CA ALA A 652 7.70 -54.27 -18.74
C ALA A 652 7.28 -55.74 -18.96
N TYR A 653 6.06 -55.96 -19.47
CA TYR A 653 5.58 -57.30 -19.80
C TYR A 653 6.27 -57.95 -21.00
N MET A 654 6.65 -57.16 -22.00
CA MET A 654 7.45 -57.65 -23.14
C MET A 654 8.82 -58.14 -22.67
N GLU A 655 9.50 -57.37 -21.81
CA GLU A 655 10.81 -57.73 -21.24
C GLU A 655 10.76 -58.93 -20.28
N LEU A 656 9.59 -59.25 -19.71
CA LEU A 656 9.41 -60.43 -18.85
C LEU A 656 9.36 -61.76 -19.62
N GLU A 657 9.16 -61.74 -20.94
CA GLU A 657 9.05 -62.90 -21.86
C GLU A 657 8.10 -64.05 -21.42
N LYS A 658 7.22 -63.80 -20.44
CA LYS A 658 6.20 -64.78 -20.01
C LYS A 658 4.98 -64.67 -20.91
N ILE A 659 4.57 -65.77 -21.52
CA ILE A 659 3.48 -65.84 -22.52
C ILE A 659 2.19 -65.14 -22.06
N ARG A 660 1.71 -65.40 -20.84
CA ARG A 660 0.50 -64.73 -20.32
C ARG A 660 0.65 -63.21 -20.23
N LYS A 661 1.84 -62.74 -19.84
CA LYS A 661 2.12 -61.30 -19.76
C LYS A 661 2.30 -60.67 -21.15
N LEU A 662 2.79 -61.42 -22.14
CA LEU A 662 2.84 -60.98 -23.55
C LEU A 662 1.43 -60.80 -24.16
N GLU A 663 0.49 -61.70 -23.87
CA GLU A 663 -0.92 -61.53 -24.26
C GLU A 663 -1.54 -60.27 -23.62
N ASP A 664 -1.29 -60.06 -22.33
CA ASP A 664 -1.71 -58.85 -21.61
C ASP A 664 -1.06 -57.58 -22.21
N ALA A 665 0.21 -57.62 -22.59
CA ALA A 665 0.92 -56.51 -23.23
C ALA A 665 0.28 -56.12 -24.57
N VAL A 666 -0.01 -57.11 -25.41
CA VAL A 666 -0.69 -56.90 -26.70
C VAL A 666 -2.09 -56.30 -26.48
N SER A 667 -2.83 -56.78 -25.48
CA SER A 667 -4.16 -56.25 -25.12
C SER A 667 -4.09 -54.79 -24.65
N LEU A 668 -3.13 -54.47 -23.78
CA LEU A 668 -2.89 -53.10 -23.29
C LEU A 668 -2.53 -52.15 -24.45
N LEU A 669 -1.59 -52.54 -25.32
CA LEU A 669 -1.17 -51.71 -26.46
C LEU A 669 -2.29 -51.53 -27.50
N GLN A 670 -3.16 -52.54 -27.70
CA GLN A 670 -4.36 -52.39 -28.54
C GLN A 670 -5.35 -51.37 -27.97
N LYS A 671 -5.58 -51.40 -26.66
CA LYS A 671 -6.42 -50.40 -26.00
C LYS A 671 -5.85 -48.99 -26.11
N VAL A 672 -4.54 -48.84 -25.87
CA VAL A 672 -3.86 -47.54 -25.98
C VAL A 672 -3.91 -46.98 -27.40
N THR A 673 -3.66 -47.81 -28.41
CA THR A 673 -3.71 -47.40 -29.82
C THR A 673 -5.13 -47.07 -30.31
N GLN A 674 -6.14 -47.83 -29.87
CA GLN A 674 -7.53 -47.54 -30.21
C GLN A 674 -7.98 -46.19 -29.60
N ARG A 675 -7.72 -45.96 -28.31
CA ARG A 675 -8.11 -44.70 -27.63
C ARG A 675 -7.27 -43.49 -28.07
N GLY A 676 -5.97 -43.69 -28.33
CA GLY A 676 -5.11 -42.63 -28.87
C GLY A 676 -5.52 -42.16 -30.27
N ARG A 677 -6.13 -43.04 -31.10
CA ARG A 677 -6.69 -42.65 -32.41
C ARG A 677 -8.02 -41.91 -32.30
N GLU A 678 -8.81 -42.18 -31.25
CA GLU A 678 -10.10 -41.54 -30.99
C GLU A 678 -9.92 -40.13 -30.39
N THR A 679 -8.83 -39.89 -29.66
CA THR A 679 -8.44 -38.58 -29.14
C THR A 679 -7.56 -37.83 -30.15
N LEU A 680 -8.18 -36.91 -30.91
CA LEU A 680 -7.58 -36.06 -31.97
C LEU A 680 -6.32 -35.21 -31.58
N HIS A 681 -5.73 -35.40 -30.40
CA HIS A 681 -4.63 -34.60 -29.85
C HIS A 681 -3.46 -35.40 -29.23
N THR A 682 -3.37 -36.73 -29.38
CA THR A 682 -2.12 -37.41 -29.00
C THR A 682 -1.02 -37.11 -30.02
N ASP A 683 0.18 -36.78 -29.52
CA ASP A 683 1.38 -36.57 -30.35
C ASP A 683 1.54 -37.71 -31.37
N PRO A 684 1.59 -37.41 -32.69
CA PRO A 684 1.75 -38.41 -33.73
C PRO A 684 2.97 -39.33 -33.52
N GLN A 685 4.02 -38.83 -32.87
CA GLN A 685 5.22 -39.62 -32.55
C GLN A 685 4.91 -40.69 -31.50
N GLU A 686 4.15 -40.34 -30.47
CA GLU A 686 3.80 -41.25 -29.38
C GLU A 686 2.87 -42.37 -29.84
N LEU A 687 1.95 -42.08 -30.77
CA LEU A 687 1.12 -43.09 -31.40
C LEU A 687 1.96 -44.03 -32.28
N ALA A 688 2.90 -43.49 -33.07
CA ALA A 688 3.80 -44.31 -33.89
C ALA A 688 4.67 -45.26 -33.05
N ILE A 689 5.17 -44.79 -31.89
CA ILE A 689 5.92 -45.62 -30.94
C ILE A 689 5.04 -46.75 -30.41
N THR A 690 3.79 -46.48 -30.03
CA THR A 690 2.88 -47.55 -29.56
C THR A 690 2.55 -48.59 -30.62
N GLU A 691 2.36 -48.17 -31.87
CA GLU A 691 2.08 -49.08 -32.98
C GLU A 691 3.28 -49.97 -33.31
N ALA A 692 4.49 -49.41 -33.25
CA ALA A 692 5.73 -50.17 -33.37
C ALA A 692 5.89 -51.19 -32.24
N MET A 693 5.66 -50.79 -30.99
CA MET A 693 5.67 -51.70 -29.84
C MET A 693 4.62 -52.82 -29.98
N LEU A 694 3.43 -52.49 -30.47
CA LEU A 694 2.36 -53.47 -30.69
C LEU A 694 2.75 -54.51 -31.75
N ALA A 695 3.40 -54.07 -32.83
CA ALA A 695 3.93 -54.98 -33.85
C ALA A 695 5.00 -55.90 -33.27
N ASP A 696 5.96 -55.35 -32.53
CA ASP A 696 7.04 -56.11 -31.92
C ASP A 696 6.51 -57.12 -30.87
N ALA A 697 5.56 -56.71 -30.03
CA ALA A 697 4.88 -57.58 -29.06
C ALA A 697 4.14 -58.76 -29.72
N ARG A 698 3.48 -58.51 -30.86
CA ARG A 698 2.82 -59.57 -31.64
C ARG A 698 3.82 -60.54 -32.24
N ASP A 699 4.95 -60.04 -32.75
CA ASP A 699 6.01 -60.86 -33.32
C ASP A 699 6.72 -61.71 -32.25
N THR A 700 7.00 -61.15 -31.07
CA THR A 700 7.55 -61.91 -29.93
C THR A 700 6.56 -62.96 -29.43
N LEU A 701 5.27 -62.62 -29.32
CA LEU A 701 4.22 -63.59 -28.95
C LEU A 701 4.12 -64.73 -29.99
N ALA A 702 4.16 -64.41 -31.29
CA ALA A 702 4.11 -65.42 -32.35
C ALA A 702 5.33 -66.36 -32.30
N LYS A 703 6.54 -65.81 -32.10
CA LYS A 703 7.78 -66.60 -31.97
C LYS A 703 7.75 -67.52 -30.74
N THR A 704 7.31 -67.00 -29.58
CA THR A 704 7.23 -67.80 -28.34
C THR A 704 6.20 -68.93 -28.43
N LEU A 705 5.04 -68.67 -29.06
CA LEU A 705 4.03 -69.72 -29.32
C LEU A 705 4.54 -70.79 -30.30
N GLN A 706 5.27 -70.39 -31.36
CA GLN A 706 5.90 -71.34 -32.28
C GLN A 706 6.95 -72.22 -31.57
N LEU A 707 7.80 -71.63 -30.73
CA LEU A 707 8.79 -72.37 -29.95
C LEU A 707 8.13 -73.36 -28.99
N GLN A 708 7.08 -72.96 -28.26
CA GLN A 708 6.33 -73.87 -27.38
C GLN A 708 5.66 -75.02 -28.13
N SER A 709 5.07 -74.74 -29.30
CA SER A 709 4.46 -75.79 -30.13
C SER A 709 5.52 -76.81 -30.58
N ARG A 710 6.72 -76.34 -30.93
CA ARG A 710 7.85 -77.20 -31.31
C ARG A 710 8.34 -78.03 -30.12
N ASP A 711 8.45 -77.44 -28.93
CA ASP A 711 8.88 -78.14 -27.72
C ASP A 711 7.83 -79.16 -27.25
N GLN A 712 6.54 -78.86 -27.35
CA GLN A 712 5.46 -79.82 -27.09
C GLN A 712 5.50 -81.00 -28.09
N ILE A 713 5.77 -80.72 -29.37
CA ILE A 713 5.94 -81.76 -30.38
C ILE A 713 7.16 -82.63 -30.06
N LEU A 714 8.30 -82.03 -29.71
CA LEU A 714 9.52 -82.76 -29.32
C LEU A 714 9.34 -83.57 -28.03
N ALA A 715 8.63 -83.03 -27.04
CA ALA A 715 8.31 -83.74 -25.80
C ALA A 715 7.37 -84.93 -26.04
N SER A 716 6.35 -84.76 -26.89
CA SER A 716 5.44 -85.84 -27.28
C SER A 716 6.16 -86.93 -28.09
N ALA A 717 7.04 -86.56 -29.01
CA ALA A 717 7.88 -87.49 -29.76
C ALA A 717 8.85 -88.26 -28.83
N SER A 718 9.48 -87.59 -27.87
CA SER A 718 10.34 -88.22 -26.85
C SER A 718 9.57 -89.21 -25.97
N ALA A 719 8.32 -88.89 -25.60
CA ALA A 719 7.46 -89.79 -24.83
C ALA A 719 7.06 -91.03 -25.64
N LEU A 720 6.74 -90.86 -26.92
CA LEU A 720 6.44 -91.94 -27.87
C LEU A 720 7.65 -92.85 -28.09
N MET A 721 8.85 -92.27 -28.23
CA MET A 721 10.10 -93.04 -28.33
C MET A 721 10.38 -93.84 -27.06
N ARG A 722 10.20 -93.23 -25.88
CA ARG A 722 10.33 -93.95 -24.59
C ARG A 722 9.31 -95.08 -24.45
N TRP A 723 8.08 -94.89 -24.92
CA TRP A 723 7.07 -95.95 -24.95
C TRP A 723 7.46 -97.06 -25.93
N ALA A 724 7.88 -96.73 -27.15
CA ALA A 724 8.31 -97.70 -28.15
C ALA A 724 9.53 -98.52 -27.68
N CYS A 725 10.52 -97.88 -27.05
CA CYS A 725 11.64 -98.58 -26.45
C CYS A 725 11.19 -99.55 -25.34
N ARG A 726 10.26 -99.14 -24.47
CA ARG A 726 9.69 -100.03 -23.44
C ARG A 726 8.97 -101.23 -24.03
N GLU A 727 8.17 -101.02 -25.08
CA GLU A 727 7.42 -102.08 -25.76
C GLU A 727 8.33 -103.05 -26.53
N ILE A 728 9.43 -102.55 -27.12
CA ILE A 728 10.45 -103.42 -27.73
C ILE A 728 11.17 -104.23 -26.65
N THR A 729 11.55 -103.61 -25.53
CA THR A 729 12.20 -104.34 -24.42
C THR A 729 11.27 -105.36 -23.76
N SER A 730 9.97 -105.08 -23.63
CA SER A 730 8.99 -106.02 -23.06
C SER A 730 8.76 -107.21 -23.99
N ARG A 731 8.64 -106.98 -25.30
CA ARG A 731 8.54 -108.07 -26.29
C ARG A 731 9.81 -108.88 -26.43
N ALA A 732 10.98 -108.25 -26.37
CA ALA A 732 12.26 -108.96 -26.34
C ALA A 732 12.39 -109.84 -25.08
N ALA A 733 11.91 -109.39 -23.92
CA ALA A 733 11.86 -110.16 -22.68
C ALA A 733 10.83 -111.32 -22.67
N ILE A 734 9.90 -111.36 -23.63
CA ILE A 734 8.95 -112.47 -23.82
C ILE A 734 9.50 -113.50 -24.84
N MET A 735 10.40 -113.10 -25.74
CA MET A 735 11.05 -114.00 -26.71
C MET A 735 12.29 -114.71 -26.17
N PHE A 736 12.94 -114.15 -25.14
CA PHE A 736 13.94 -114.85 -24.30
C PHE A 736 13.23 -115.59 -23.17
#